data_AF-A0A1I4USG2-F1
#
_entry.id   AF-A0A1I4USG2-F1
#
_cell.length_a   1.000
_cell.length_b   1.000
_cell.length_c   1.000
_cell.angle_alpha   90.00
_cell.angle_beta   90.00
_cell.angle_gamma   90.00
#
_symmetry.space_group_name_H-M   'P 1'
#
loop_
_entity.id
_entity.type
_entity.pdbx_description
1 polymer ?
#
loop_
_entity_poly.entity_id
_entity_poly.type
_entity_poly.pdbx_seq_one_letter_code
_entity_poly.pdbx_strand_id
1 'polypeptide(L)'
;MNAQAPLVADRAVVRTFVERLNAHAAVATAGMRDPGMLQLVVIHPAGGSGSTLIFQFAIGEVDYMVDEAVRQSNGGHNIYVEARTVRRRARGEKGRGSLADTIAAFGLVADDDADKGKGSRIDAVPSLVIESSPGNTHRWFLLAQAIPADRAARIGLGIKAKTGGDSDTGVVTQPFRVPGTVNYPGKAKVARGRVATATGILSLDGPIWTADELEGAFPAPKPKAKARPNASFEGETGSTGRTSAEAEALVAEIDVPKRWAQLFAAAKAAYADGLSPGDFEALVRRHPEGCGSKFLTPRDRLHRVVGQTWGYIQAKVDGAAREQAEPTYPDRRASLAEAEAQARDVVADFFGRHVPAWRAEFKAWERAHVLWEDKHNVWEEESRRVPNEAGNEPIEPGKPAPVALAARIEPGIGKTALALAGAAEAAEAGLVTIYAAPNHPLLTELAARAAALGVEARIYRGYDAEDPDAPGLKMCLDPQAAQDARDAGATVATAVCKRKIDGLEYRCAFIDRCGMERQRSATAALWLVPHSLLGHQKPSFIPDPDAIVIDEGVVLGALPDKPARMTLDAIERASVELPGLFKAFTNFANDLTSARGNLLRAVRAHPEEGPLQRELLERHGVTRALAASAYKMEWDRKREPNILPGMEPKARKASVAAVGQHNTEIKLLAGLWAELRDFLAGSAEASGRLSLRYDSEVEARVLERRSLDAVVSSWSAPVLAIDATLPKASLLEPVIGQRVEIRADITARWSDHVTARQILGSPTTANKLGIVEGQQPPEPKRIVHYLLRLIRLRAALAWPGVVAVIAPKRLIEILKGIGLPPNVETGHYGGIAGIDRWRTAAGLITIGRLQPGPPVAEAMAGVVSGRVPQTIPSDPGTGRRWYPKVEAGVRLADGSGIRVETEQHPDPVAEALRAQVTEAQLVQAVGRIRPLRRTAEAPAFVDVITDVPLPISVDQAVAWKDALPGAWADMAPAGVILESETDIMAAFPDLAPTRQAARENTVATLVAASIRDTLIGFGTTVATVFAYKRQGRVEPASGYLLPNRPVDLWAWLTANVGALEWLTVDGVPVPPPGEGVALDSPADMAAAWPTRWATAAAARDWRARNGRMVLPGASVRFRYQRAGRNQKWRTGAYDPTVVPDIRGWLNKHVGDLAGFSHFETAAQASAAPPFRPGVQRPTPRYPASHAPRPRPGFMPRGPHFRAPLSPVALAHF
;
A
#
# COMPACT_ATOMS: atom_id res chain seq x y z
N MET A 1 41.84 -24.06 -29.30
CA MET A 1 40.52 -24.68 -29.56
C MET A 1 40.06 -24.26 -30.94
N ASN A 2 39.30 -25.11 -31.63
CA ASN A 2 39.16 -25.06 -33.08
C ASN A 2 38.50 -23.77 -33.58
N ALA A 3 39.19 -23.03 -34.45
CA ALA A 3 38.55 -22.00 -35.25
C ALA A 3 37.62 -22.70 -36.25
N GLN A 4 36.30 -22.57 -36.06
CA GLN A 4 35.34 -23.01 -37.06
C GLN A 4 35.57 -22.22 -38.36
N ALA A 5 35.46 -22.90 -39.50
CA ALA A 5 35.47 -22.22 -40.80
C ALA A 5 34.36 -21.15 -40.84
N PRO A 6 34.58 -19.99 -41.48
CA PRO A 6 33.59 -18.93 -41.53
C PRO A 6 32.31 -19.45 -42.19
N LEU A 7 31.17 -19.30 -41.49
CA LEU A 7 29.88 -19.65 -42.04
C LEU A 7 29.59 -18.80 -43.29
N VAL A 8 29.40 -19.48 -44.41
CA VAL A 8 29.00 -18.91 -45.71
C VAL A 8 27.60 -19.41 -46.07
N ALA A 9 26.91 -18.65 -46.92
CA ALA A 9 25.58 -18.99 -47.38
C ALA A 9 25.60 -20.17 -48.38
N ASP A 10 24.75 -21.15 -48.14
CA ASP A 10 24.51 -22.27 -49.06
C ASP A 10 23.63 -21.80 -50.22
N ARG A 11 24.26 -21.61 -51.38
CA ARG A 11 23.59 -21.17 -52.62
C ARG A 11 22.53 -22.16 -53.11
N ALA A 12 22.69 -23.46 -52.87
CA ALA A 12 21.72 -24.47 -53.30
C ALA A 12 20.46 -24.41 -52.43
N VAL A 13 20.62 -24.36 -51.10
CA VAL A 13 19.49 -24.22 -50.16
C VAL A 13 18.75 -22.90 -50.34
N VAL A 14 19.48 -21.78 -50.54
CA VAL A 14 18.87 -20.49 -50.90
C VAL A 14 18.08 -20.60 -52.21
N ARG A 15 18.65 -21.25 -53.24
CA ARG A 15 17.98 -21.46 -54.54
C ARG A 15 16.68 -22.25 -54.39
N THR A 16 16.71 -23.43 -53.78
CA THR A 16 15.52 -24.30 -53.66
C THR A 16 14.36 -23.58 -52.96
N PHE A 17 14.65 -22.77 -51.93
CA PHE A 17 13.62 -21.96 -51.27
C PHE A 17 13.13 -20.80 -52.14
N VAL A 18 14.02 -20.04 -52.78
CA VAL A 18 13.64 -18.90 -53.64
C VAL A 18 12.85 -19.36 -54.86
N GLU A 19 13.17 -20.52 -55.44
CA GLU A 19 12.40 -21.17 -56.51
C GLU A 19 11.00 -21.58 -56.03
N ARG A 20 10.91 -22.29 -54.90
CA ARG A 20 9.61 -22.68 -54.29
C ARG A 20 8.75 -21.46 -53.96
N LEU A 21 9.34 -20.38 -53.44
CA LEU A 21 8.66 -19.14 -53.10
C LEU A 21 8.16 -18.38 -54.35
N ASN A 22 8.99 -18.26 -55.39
CA ASN A 22 8.61 -17.62 -56.66
C ASN A 22 7.52 -18.40 -57.39
N ALA A 23 7.67 -19.73 -57.50
CA ALA A 23 6.69 -20.60 -58.14
C ALA A 23 5.33 -20.52 -57.41
N HIS A 24 5.31 -20.57 -56.07
CA HIS A 24 4.08 -20.42 -55.31
C HIS A 24 3.46 -19.02 -55.45
N ALA A 25 4.27 -17.95 -55.39
CA ALA A 25 3.78 -16.59 -55.61
C ALA A 25 3.16 -16.40 -57.00
N ALA A 26 3.74 -17.02 -58.05
CA ALA A 26 3.19 -17.00 -59.40
C ALA A 26 1.83 -17.71 -59.49
N VAL A 27 1.69 -18.90 -58.88
CA VAL A 27 0.42 -19.63 -58.84
C VAL A 27 -0.64 -18.86 -58.04
N ALA A 28 -0.30 -18.40 -56.83
CA ALA A 28 -1.24 -17.72 -55.95
C ALA A 28 -1.70 -16.34 -56.47
N THR A 29 -0.90 -15.64 -57.27
CA THR A 29 -1.27 -14.35 -57.90
C THR A 29 -1.75 -14.49 -59.35
N ALA A 30 -1.95 -15.71 -59.85
CA ALA A 30 -2.46 -15.95 -61.19
C ALA A 30 -3.79 -15.24 -61.43
N GLY A 31 -3.91 -14.53 -62.56
CA GLY A 31 -5.09 -13.74 -62.93
C GLY A 31 -5.12 -12.31 -62.36
N MET A 32 -4.18 -11.92 -61.49
CA MET A 32 -4.05 -10.52 -61.06
C MET A 32 -3.49 -9.64 -62.19
N ARG A 33 -4.09 -8.45 -62.40
CA ARG A 33 -3.63 -7.47 -63.42
C ARG A 33 -2.28 -6.84 -63.08
N ASP A 34 -2.00 -6.68 -61.79
CA ASP A 34 -0.68 -6.37 -61.23
C ASP A 34 -0.50 -7.31 -60.03
N PRO A 35 0.39 -8.33 -60.12
CA PRO A 35 0.67 -9.21 -59.00
C PRO A 35 1.61 -8.58 -57.96
N GLY A 36 2.22 -7.42 -58.27
CA GLY A 36 3.22 -6.76 -57.43
C GLY A 36 4.62 -7.35 -57.57
N MET A 37 5.50 -6.93 -56.65
CA MET A 37 6.89 -7.36 -56.56
C MET A 37 7.10 -8.21 -55.29
N LEU A 38 7.97 -9.22 -55.35
CA LEU A 38 8.58 -9.82 -54.17
C LEU A 38 9.67 -8.89 -53.63
N GLN A 39 10.07 -9.06 -52.36
CA GLN A 39 11.19 -8.29 -51.79
C GLN A 39 12.09 -9.11 -50.86
N LEU A 40 13.41 -8.90 -51.00
CA LEU A 40 14.39 -9.24 -49.98
C LEU A 40 14.53 -8.08 -49.00
N VAL A 41 14.49 -8.43 -47.72
CA VAL A 41 14.74 -7.52 -46.59
C VAL A 41 16.09 -7.89 -45.98
N VAL A 42 17.03 -6.96 -46.04
CA VAL A 42 18.44 -7.19 -45.67
C VAL A 42 18.81 -6.28 -44.50
N ILE A 43 19.27 -6.86 -43.38
CA ILE A 43 19.49 -6.15 -42.11
C ILE A 43 20.88 -6.45 -41.54
N HIS A 44 21.71 -5.42 -41.35
CA HIS A 44 23.01 -5.56 -40.72
C HIS A 44 22.88 -5.80 -39.18
N PRO A 45 23.53 -6.82 -38.58
CA PRO A 45 23.34 -7.20 -37.17
C PRO A 45 23.75 -6.16 -36.12
N ALA A 46 24.55 -5.16 -36.50
CA ALA A 46 25.01 -4.09 -35.61
C ALA A 46 24.25 -2.76 -35.77
N GLY A 47 23.29 -2.67 -36.70
CA GLY A 47 22.64 -1.40 -37.05
C GLY A 47 21.33 -1.11 -36.32
N GLY A 48 21.00 0.18 -36.22
CA GLY A 48 19.69 0.66 -35.76
C GLY A 48 18.64 0.66 -36.87
N SER A 49 17.43 1.16 -36.60
CA SER A 49 16.26 1.11 -37.49
C SER A 49 16.35 1.90 -38.83
N GLY A 50 17.54 2.36 -39.22
CA GLY A 50 17.83 2.98 -40.51
C GLY A 50 18.71 2.15 -41.45
N SER A 51 19.25 1.00 -41.02
CA SER A 51 20.20 0.19 -41.80
C SER A 51 19.57 -1.04 -42.48
N THR A 52 18.35 -0.88 -43.00
CA THR A 52 17.66 -1.94 -43.77
C THR A 52 17.75 -1.66 -45.26
N LEU A 53 18.38 -2.55 -46.02
CA LEU A 53 18.37 -2.52 -47.49
C LEU A 53 17.19 -3.35 -48.03
N ILE A 54 16.60 -2.89 -49.12
CA ILE A 54 15.39 -3.47 -49.74
C ILE A 54 15.63 -3.64 -51.23
N PHE A 55 15.54 -4.88 -51.70
CA PHE A 55 15.65 -5.25 -53.11
C PHE A 55 14.31 -5.82 -53.55
N GLN A 56 13.74 -5.30 -54.65
CA GLN A 56 12.48 -5.78 -55.21
C GLN A 56 12.73 -6.59 -56.48
N PHE A 57 12.02 -7.70 -56.61
CA PHE A 57 12.13 -8.65 -57.71
C PHE A 57 10.74 -8.89 -58.31
N ALA A 58 10.64 -8.97 -59.63
CA ALA A 58 9.46 -9.48 -60.30
C ALA A 58 9.33 -10.99 -60.01
N ILE A 59 8.10 -11.49 -59.97
CA ILE A 59 7.86 -12.92 -59.75
C ILE A 59 8.47 -13.70 -60.93
N GLY A 60 9.43 -14.59 -60.62
CA GLY A 60 10.21 -15.33 -61.60
C GLY A 60 11.68 -14.90 -61.71
N GLU A 61 12.10 -13.77 -61.12
CA GLU A 61 13.51 -13.31 -61.11
C GLU A 61 14.37 -14.08 -60.06
N VAL A 62 14.29 -15.41 -60.10
CA VAL A 62 14.96 -16.34 -59.17
C VAL A 62 16.46 -16.08 -59.09
N ASP A 63 17.17 -16.05 -60.22
CA ASP A 63 18.64 -16.03 -60.22
C ASP A 63 19.19 -14.76 -59.56
N TYR A 64 18.61 -13.59 -59.87
CA TYR A 64 18.99 -12.32 -59.24
C TYR A 64 18.65 -12.29 -57.75
N MET A 65 17.52 -12.89 -57.34
CA MET A 65 17.12 -12.97 -55.94
C MET A 65 18.02 -13.94 -55.14
N VAL A 66 18.46 -15.05 -55.74
CA VAL A 66 19.43 -15.98 -55.15
C VAL A 66 20.82 -15.33 -55.05
N ASP A 67 21.28 -14.67 -56.12
CA ASP A 67 22.56 -13.96 -56.15
C ASP A 67 22.63 -12.89 -55.05
N GLU A 68 21.61 -12.06 -54.92
CA GLU A 68 21.63 -10.97 -53.94
C GLU A 68 21.49 -11.49 -52.50
N ALA A 69 20.68 -12.52 -52.26
CA ALA A 69 20.58 -13.16 -50.96
C ALA A 69 21.93 -13.77 -50.50
N VAL A 70 22.62 -14.48 -51.40
CA VAL A 70 23.96 -15.06 -51.13
C VAL A 70 25.01 -13.96 -50.95
N ARG A 71 25.03 -12.95 -51.83
CA ARG A 71 25.98 -11.82 -51.76
C ARG A 71 25.87 -11.07 -50.43
N GLN A 72 24.66 -10.70 -50.04
CA GLN A 72 24.41 -9.94 -48.82
C GLN A 72 24.63 -10.79 -47.56
N SER A 73 24.27 -12.08 -47.58
CA SER A 73 24.56 -12.99 -46.45
C SER A 73 26.05 -13.16 -46.24
N ASN A 74 26.83 -13.41 -47.29
CA ASN A 74 28.30 -13.51 -47.19
C ASN A 74 28.94 -12.17 -46.82
N GLY A 75 28.29 -11.05 -47.15
CA GLY A 75 28.60 -9.71 -46.64
C GLY A 75 28.15 -9.43 -45.20
N GLY A 76 27.85 -10.45 -44.38
CA GLY A 76 27.54 -10.31 -42.95
C GLY A 76 26.13 -9.82 -42.61
N HIS A 77 25.20 -9.80 -43.57
CA HIS A 77 23.84 -9.32 -43.35
C HIS A 77 22.85 -10.46 -43.10
N ASN A 78 21.82 -10.17 -42.29
CA ASN A 78 20.70 -11.06 -42.08
C ASN A 78 19.66 -10.90 -43.19
N ILE A 79 19.30 -12.00 -43.85
CA ILE A 79 18.42 -12.02 -45.03
C ILE A 79 17.04 -12.58 -44.69
N TYR A 80 16.01 -11.90 -45.19
CA TYR A 80 14.62 -12.23 -44.94
C TYR A 80 13.74 -11.97 -46.18
N VAL A 81 12.57 -12.61 -46.22
CA VAL A 81 11.47 -12.43 -47.18
C VAL A 81 10.15 -12.23 -46.46
N GLU A 82 9.13 -11.73 -47.16
CA GLU A 82 7.77 -11.56 -46.61
C GLU A 82 6.79 -12.44 -47.41
N ALA A 83 5.73 -12.97 -46.77
CA ALA A 83 4.74 -13.85 -47.40
C ALA A 83 3.69 -13.09 -48.27
N ARG A 84 4.11 -11.99 -48.88
CA ARG A 84 3.29 -11.05 -49.63
C ARG A 84 4.05 -10.44 -50.80
N THR A 85 3.30 -9.98 -51.80
CA THR A 85 3.81 -9.05 -52.80
C THR A 85 3.49 -7.61 -52.38
N VAL A 86 4.33 -6.67 -52.80
CA VAL A 86 4.21 -5.24 -52.52
C VAL A 86 4.26 -4.44 -53.82
N ARG A 87 3.69 -3.24 -53.84
CA ARG A 87 3.74 -2.38 -55.04
C ARG A 87 5.19 -2.07 -55.43
N ARG A 88 5.43 -1.83 -56.72
CA ARG A 88 6.72 -1.33 -57.20
C ARG A 88 7.04 0.03 -56.54
N ARG A 89 8.25 0.15 -55.99
CA ARG A 89 8.70 1.33 -55.23
C ARG A 89 9.12 2.47 -56.18
N ALA A 90 8.86 3.71 -55.77
CA ALA A 90 9.29 4.88 -56.53
C ALA A 90 10.81 5.11 -56.39
N ARG A 91 11.43 5.76 -57.39
CA ARG A 91 12.88 6.06 -57.36
C ARG A 91 13.21 6.97 -56.17
N GLY A 92 14.03 6.47 -55.25
CA GLY A 92 14.41 7.18 -54.00
C GLY A 92 13.56 6.84 -52.77
N GLU A 93 12.52 6.03 -52.91
CA GLU A 93 11.67 5.58 -51.79
C GLU A 93 12.46 4.68 -50.80
N LYS A 94 12.17 4.81 -49.49
CA LYS A 94 12.87 4.11 -48.40
C LYS A 94 11.90 3.29 -47.54
N GLY A 95 12.35 2.13 -47.04
CA GLY A 95 11.55 1.22 -46.19
C GLY A 95 10.79 0.12 -46.95
N ARG A 96 10.20 -0.81 -46.16
CA ARG A 96 9.58 -2.10 -46.56
C ARG A 96 8.17 -2.02 -47.16
N GLY A 97 7.55 -0.84 -47.16
CA GLY A 97 6.11 -0.71 -47.38
C GLY A 97 5.27 -1.15 -46.17
N SER A 98 4.23 -0.37 -45.86
CA SER A 98 3.25 -0.65 -44.81
C SER A 98 2.28 -1.78 -45.21
N LEU A 99 1.29 -2.09 -44.37
CA LEU A 99 0.22 -3.02 -44.73
C LEU A 99 -0.57 -2.55 -45.98
N ALA A 100 -0.73 -1.24 -46.16
CA ALA A 100 -1.43 -0.63 -47.29
C ALA A 100 -0.63 -0.66 -48.62
N ASP A 101 0.66 -1.00 -48.57
CA ASP A 101 1.53 -1.15 -49.74
C ASP A 101 1.59 -2.62 -50.23
N THR A 102 0.84 -3.52 -49.58
CA THR A 102 0.65 -4.92 -49.97
C THR A 102 -0.27 -5.01 -51.18
N ILE A 103 0.13 -5.76 -52.21
CA ILE A 103 -0.72 -6.06 -53.37
C ILE A 103 -1.54 -7.32 -53.09
N ALA A 104 -0.88 -8.42 -52.71
CA ALA A 104 -1.55 -9.62 -52.20
C ALA A 104 -0.69 -10.34 -51.16
N ALA A 105 -1.34 -11.02 -50.21
CA ALA A 105 -0.69 -11.96 -49.30
C ALA A 105 -0.88 -13.40 -49.83
N PHE A 106 0.20 -14.09 -50.16
CA PHE A 106 0.18 -15.47 -50.66
C PHE A 106 0.48 -16.51 -49.56
N GLY A 107 0.70 -16.06 -48.32
CA GLY A 107 0.80 -16.92 -47.16
C GLY A 107 0.85 -16.15 -45.84
N LEU A 108 0.90 -16.90 -44.74
CA LEU A 108 1.09 -16.41 -43.38
C LEU A 108 2.08 -17.31 -42.64
N VAL A 109 2.75 -16.79 -41.61
CA VAL A 109 3.83 -17.52 -40.93
C VAL A 109 3.65 -17.44 -39.41
N ALA A 110 3.85 -18.58 -38.73
CA ALA A 110 4.01 -18.64 -37.29
C ALA A 110 5.50 -18.69 -36.93
N ASP A 111 5.91 -17.82 -36.00
CA ASP A 111 7.24 -17.78 -35.41
C ASP A 111 7.25 -18.64 -34.14
N ASP A 112 7.93 -19.78 -34.20
CA ASP A 112 7.93 -20.86 -33.21
C ASP A 112 9.32 -20.94 -32.56
N ASP A 113 9.59 -19.95 -31.70
CA ASP A 113 10.85 -19.71 -30.99
C ASP A 113 10.80 -20.49 -29.65
N ALA A 114 11.28 -21.74 -29.63
CA ALA A 114 11.25 -22.65 -28.47
C ALA A 114 11.92 -22.07 -27.22
N ASP A 115 12.95 -21.23 -27.38
CA ASP A 115 13.67 -20.51 -26.33
C ASP A 115 12.76 -19.76 -25.32
N LYS A 116 11.52 -19.43 -25.70
CA LYS A 116 10.58 -18.65 -24.89
C LYS A 116 9.69 -19.49 -23.97
N GLY A 117 9.86 -20.82 -23.92
CA GLY A 117 8.97 -21.72 -23.17
C GLY A 117 7.53 -21.74 -23.72
N LYS A 118 7.39 -21.51 -25.04
CA LYS A 118 6.12 -21.24 -25.73
C LYS A 118 5.72 -22.27 -26.78
N GLY A 119 6.46 -23.38 -26.90
CA GLY A 119 6.16 -24.44 -27.86
C GLY A 119 4.74 -24.99 -27.67
N SER A 120 3.85 -24.68 -28.61
CA SER A 120 2.44 -25.06 -28.57
C SER A 120 2.13 -26.13 -29.62
N ARG A 121 1.06 -26.89 -29.38
CA ARG A 121 0.53 -27.79 -30.42
C ARG A 121 -0.13 -26.96 -31.51
N ILE A 122 0.55 -26.85 -32.64
CA ILE A 122 -0.03 -26.36 -33.89
C ILE A 122 -0.58 -27.57 -34.63
N ASP A 123 -1.86 -27.88 -34.42
CA ASP A 123 -2.53 -29.06 -34.98
C ASP A 123 -2.75 -28.99 -36.50
N ALA A 124 -2.36 -27.89 -37.15
CA ALA A 124 -2.43 -27.68 -38.60
C ALA A 124 -1.05 -27.85 -39.25
N VAL A 125 -0.99 -28.64 -40.34
CA VAL A 125 0.25 -28.95 -41.04
C VAL A 125 0.75 -27.73 -41.84
N PRO A 126 1.95 -27.20 -41.56
CA PRO A 126 2.51 -26.08 -42.33
C PRO A 126 2.95 -26.53 -43.72
N SER A 127 2.82 -25.63 -44.71
CA SER A 127 3.26 -25.82 -46.09
C SER A 127 4.79 -25.89 -46.22
N LEU A 128 5.50 -24.98 -45.52
CA LEU A 128 6.96 -24.98 -45.41
C LEU A 128 7.39 -24.88 -43.95
N VAL A 129 8.49 -25.53 -43.58
CA VAL A 129 9.14 -25.37 -42.26
C VAL A 129 10.59 -25.00 -42.45
N ILE A 130 10.96 -23.82 -41.93
CA ILE A 130 12.29 -23.23 -42.04
C ILE A 130 12.91 -23.14 -40.64
N GLU A 131 14.11 -23.69 -40.45
CA GLU A 131 14.85 -23.51 -39.20
C GLU A 131 15.53 -22.13 -39.20
N SER A 132 15.09 -21.26 -38.29
CA SER A 132 15.58 -19.87 -38.18
C SER A 132 16.88 -19.78 -37.37
N SER A 133 17.06 -20.71 -36.43
CA SER A 133 18.28 -21.09 -35.70
C SER A 133 17.98 -22.41 -34.98
N PRO A 134 18.99 -23.20 -34.54
CA PRO A 134 18.77 -24.51 -33.91
C PRO A 134 17.59 -24.53 -32.92
N GLY A 135 16.63 -25.41 -33.18
CA GLY A 135 15.43 -25.60 -32.33
C GLY A 135 14.36 -24.49 -32.40
N ASN A 136 14.49 -23.50 -33.28
CA ASN A 136 13.55 -22.40 -33.45
C ASN A 136 13.12 -22.31 -34.94
N THR A 137 11.81 -22.31 -35.22
CA THR A 137 11.31 -22.51 -36.60
C THR A 137 10.32 -21.45 -37.07
N HIS A 138 10.30 -21.19 -38.38
CA HIS A 138 9.22 -20.47 -39.05
C HIS A 138 8.34 -21.48 -39.79
N ARG A 139 7.06 -21.54 -39.41
CA ARG A 139 6.07 -22.45 -39.99
C ARG A 139 5.15 -21.66 -40.93
N TRP A 140 5.30 -21.87 -42.22
CA TRP A 140 4.60 -21.13 -43.28
C TRP A 140 3.31 -21.86 -43.67
N PHE A 141 2.22 -21.13 -43.84
CA PHE A 141 0.95 -21.56 -44.39
C PHE A 141 0.75 -20.81 -45.71
N LEU A 142 0.95 -21.50 -46.82
CA LEU A 142 0.86 -20.96 -48.18
C LEU A 142 -0.58 -21.09 -48.70
N LEU A 143 -1.05 -20.06 -49.40
CA LEU A 143 -2.43 -19.94 -49.87
C LEU A 143 -2.57 -20.31 -51.34
N ALA A 144 -3.59 -21.11 -51.69
CA ALA A 144 -3.91 -21.55 -53.04
C ALA A 144 -4.22 -20.37 -53.99
N GLN A 145 -4.82 -19.31 -53.46
CA GLN A 145 -4.97 -18.02 -54.13
C GLN A 145 -4.63 -16.91 -53.13
N ALA A 146 -3.88 -15.90 -53.58
CA ALA A 146 -3.42 -14.81 -52.74
C ALA A 146 -4.57 -13.85 -52.39
N ILE A 147 -4.60 -13.36 -51.15
CA ILE A 147 -5.74 -12.63 -50.59
C ILE A 147 -5.41 -11.17 -50.24
N PRO A 148 -6.41 -10.28 -50.17
CA PRO A 148 -6.25 -8.92 -49.66
C PRO A 148 -5.69 -8.86 -48.24
N ALA A 149 -4.95 -7.78 -47.97
CA ALA A 149 -4.17 -7.62 -46.74
C ALA A 149 -5.01 -7.55 -45.45
N ASP A 150 -6.28 -7.13 -45.53
CA ASP A 150 -7.21 -7.11 -44.39
C ASP A 150 -7.71 -8.53 -44.03
N ARG A 151 -7.93 -9.39 -45.03
CA ARG A 151 -8.27 -10.80 -44.81
C ARG A 151 -7.07 -11.52 -44.20
N ALA A 152 -5.90 -11.38 -44.81
CA ALA A 152 -4.65 -11.94 -44.26
C ALA A 152 -4.38 -11.49 -42.81
N ALA A 153 -4.63 -10.23 -42.47
CA ALA A 153 -4.50 -9.74 -41.10
C ALA A 153 -5.51 -10.35 -40.12
N ARG A 154 -6.74 -10.69 -40.57
CA ARG A 154 -7.73 -11.41 -39.76
C ARG A 154 -7.32 -12.86 -39.49
N ILE A 155 -6.87 -13.59 -40.52
CA ILE A 155 -6.36 -14.97 -40.37
C ILE A 155 -5.12 -14.98 -39.46
N GLY A 156 -4.21 -14.01 -39.64
CA GLY A 156 -3.02 -13.84 -38.81
C GLY A 156 -3.33 -13.67 -37.32
N LEU A 157 -4.41 -12.98 -36.97
CA LEU A 157 -4.89 -12.88 -35.57
C LEU A 157 -5.41 -14.23 -35.04
N GLY A 158 -6.05 -15.05 -35.88
CA GLY A 158 -6.45 -16.42 -35.55
C GLY A 158 -5.24 -17.33 -35.28
N ILE A 159 -4.26 -17.33 -36.20
CA ILE A 159 -2.99 -18.09 -36.04
C ILE A 159 -2.32 -17.70 -34.73
N LYS A 160 -2.14 -16.39 -34.48
CA LYS A 160 -1.51 -15.87 -33.27
C LYS A 160 -2.26 -16.24 -32.00
N ALA A 161 -3.60 -16.21 -32.01
CA ALA A 161 -4.43 -16.57 -30.88
C ALA A 161 -4.34 -18.07 -30.53
N LYS A 162 -4.33 -18.95 -31.53
CA LYS A 162 -4.31 -20.41 -31.32
C LYS A 162 -2.92 -20.96 -31.03
N THR A 163 -1.87 -20.40 -31.64
CA THR A 163 -0.46 -20.80 -31.43
C THR A 163 0.16 -20.22 -30.15
N GLY A 164 -0.43 -19.17 -29.56
CA GLY A 164 0.16 -18.47 -28.42
C GLY A 164 1.49 -17.77 -28.74
N GLY A 165 1.79 -17.55 -30.04
CA GLY A 165 3.04 -16.96 -30.54
C GLY A 165 3.35 -15.55 -30.00
N ASP A 166 4.47 -14.97 -30.42
CA ASP A 166 4.92 -13.68 -29.91
C ASP A 166 4.32 -12.48 -30.68
N SER A 167 5.00 -11.33 -30.71
CA SER A 167 4.56 -10.14 -31.44
C SER A 167 4.48 -10.34 -32.96
N ASP A 168 5.21 -11.30 -33.52
CA ASP A 168 5.58 -11.31 -34.94
C ASP A 168 4.85 -12.42 -35.72
N THR A 169 4.45 -13.50 -35.04
CA THR A 169 3.51 -14.53 -35.52
C THR A 169 2.23 -13.94 -36.13
N GLY A 170 1.91 -14.36 -37.35
CA GLY A 170 0.71 -13.99 -38.10
C GLY A 170 0.72 -12.59 -38.71
N VAL A 171 1.82 -11.84 -38.61
CA VAL A 171 1.88 -10.46 -39.11
C VAL A 171 2.22 -10.43 -40.60
N VAL A 172 1.26 -9.99 -41.44
CA VAL A 172 1.37 -9.90 -42.92
C VAL A 172 2.61 -9.13 -43.39
N THR A 173 3.08 -8.15 -42.61
CA THR A 173 4.24 -7.30 -42.91
C THR A 173 5.48 -7.69 -42.11
N GLN A 174 5.62 -8.94 -41.69
CA GLN A 174 6.78 -9.43 -40.96
C GLN A 174 7.76 -10.14 -41.92
N PRO A 175 9.07 -9.85 -41.83
CA PRO A 175 10.08 -10.50 -42.66
C PRO A 175 10.65 -11.73 -41.93
N PHE A 176 10.58 -12.90 -42.58
CA PHE A 176 11.02 -14.20 -42.07
C PHE A 176 12.27 -14.69 -42.82
N ARG A 177 13.12 -15.49 -42.15
CA ARG A 177 14.44 -15.91 -42.65
C ARG A 177 14.36 -16.62 -44.01
N VAL A 178 15.33 -16.30 -44.88
CA VAL A 178 15.67 -17.13 -46.04
C VAL A 178 16.61 -18.26 -45.56
N PRO A 179 16.26 -19.54 -45.73
CA PRO A 179 17.14 -20.67 -45.39
C PRO A 179 18.41 -20.68 -46.25
N GLY A 180 19.44 -21.38 -45.80
CA GLY A 180 20.76 -21.38 -46.44
C GLY A 180 21.55 -20.09 -46.20
N THR A 181 20.94 -19.03 -45.65
CA THR A 181 21.66 -17.81 -45.23
C THR A 181 22.13 -17.90 -43.78
N VAL A 182 23.07 -17.04 -43.40
CA VAL A 182 23.65 -17.05 -42.06
C VAL A 182 22.82 -16.18 -41.10
N ASN A 183 22.51 -16.73 -39.93
CA ASN A 183 21.90 -16.00 -38.83
C ASN A 183 22.98 -15.36 -37.96
N TYR A 184 23.21 -14.06 -38.15
CA TYR A 184 24.07 -13.23 -37.31
C TYR A 184 23.25 -12.62 -36.15
N PRO A 185 23.42 -13.07 -34.90
CA PRO A 185 22.73 -12.50 -33.75
C PRO A 185 23.23 -11.08 -33.44
N GLY A 186 22.30 -10.15 -33.24
CA GLY A 186 22.63 -8.82 -32.72
C GLY A 186 23.08 -8.86 -31.24
N LYS A 187 23.72 -7.78 -30.75
CA LYS A 187 24.38 -7.71 -29.42
C LYS A 187 23.57 -8.32 -28.26
N ALA A 188 22.27 -8.05 -28.19
CA ALA A 188 21.41 -8.58 -27.12
C ALA A 188 21.09 -10.09 -27.22
N LYS A 189 21.21 -10.71 -28.40
CA LYS A 189 21.16 -12.18 -28.57
C LYS A 189 22.53 -12.83 -28.27
N VAL A 190 23.64 -12.17 -28.63
CA VAL A 190 25.01 -12.60 -28.26
C VAL A 190 25.21 -12.61 -26.74
N ALA A 191 24.73 -11.58 -26.05
CA ALA A 191 24.73 -11.50 -24.58
C ALA A 191 23.88 -12.58 -23.88
N ARG A 192 23.11 -13.38 -24.64
CA ARG A 192 22.37 -14.57 -24.18
C ARG A 192 22.93 -15.88 -24.76
N GLY A 193 24.19 -15.87 -25.20
CA GLY A 193 24.89 -17.06 -25.69
C GLY A 193 24.57 -17.51 -27.12
N ARG A 194 23.65 -16.86 -27.86
CA ARG A 194 23.43 -17.22 -29.27
C ARG A 194 24.65 -16.77 -30.11
N VAL A 195 25.28 -17.71 -30.80
CA VAL A 195 26.36 -17.50 -31.79
C VAL A 195 25.81 -17.36 -33.22
N ALA A 196 26.67 -17.02 -34.18
CA ALA A 196 26.30 -17.10 -35.59
C ALA A 196 26.04 -18.56 -35.99
N THR A 197 25.01 -18.80 -36.80
CA THR A 197 24.58 -20.17 -37.16
C THR A 197 24.00 -20.21 -38.57
N ALA A 198 24.01 -21.37 -39.22
CA ALA A 198 23.32 -21.58 -40.48
C ALA A 198 21.79 -21.57 -40.27
N THR A 199 21.04 -21.36 -41.34
CA THR A 199 19.58 -21.55 -41.36
C THR A 199 19.21 -22.64 -42.36
N GLY A 200 18.17 -23.42 -42.06
CA GLY A 200 17.90 -24.69 -42.76
C GLY A 200 16.48 -24.80 -43.30
N ILE A 201 16.30 -25.73 -44.24
CA ILE A 201 14.98 -26.20 -44.67
C ILE A 201 14.70 -27.50 -43.92
N LEU A 202 13.54 -27.58 -43.24
CA LEU A 202 13.08 -28.81 -42.59
C LEU A 202 11.97 -29.50 -43.40
N SER A 203 11.18 -28.75 -44.17
CA SER A 203 10.22 -29.30 -45.15
C SER A 203 9.76 -28.21 -46.13
N LEU A 204 9.43 -28.58 -47.37
CA LEU A 204 8.78 -27.71 -48.37
C LEU A 204 7.46 -28.29 -48.91
N ASP A 205 7.05 -29.45 -48.40
CA ASP A 205 6.16 -30.41 -49.09
C ASP A 205 4.79 -30.54 -48.41
N GLY A 206 4.49 -29.61 -47.49
CA GLY A 206 3.20 -29.55 -46.81
C GLY A 206 2.06 -29.02 -47.70
N PRO A 207 0.82 -29.09 -47.21
CA PRO A 207 -0.36 -28.72 -47.98
C PRO A 207 -0.41 -27.24 -48.32
N ILE A 208 -1.00 -26.91 -49.46
CA ILE A 208 -1.40 -25.56 -49.84
C ILE A 208 -2.85 -25.36 -49.38
N TRP A 209 -3.12 -24.26 -48.69
CA TRP A 209 -4.39 -24.00 -48.01
C TRP A 209 -5.29 -23.07 -48.82
N THR A 210 -6.60 -23.30 -48.88
CA THR A 210 -7.52 -22.20 -49.18
C THR A 210 -7.59 -21.23 -47.99
N ALA A 211 -7.98 -19.98 -48.25
CA ALA A 211 -8.18 -19.01 -47.17
C ALA A 211 -9.29 -19.42 -46.19
N ASP A 212 -10.29 -20.15 -46.68
CA ASP A 212 -11.46 -20.60 -45.91
C ASP A 212 -11.08 -21.77 -44.98
N GLU A 213 -10.28 -22.74 -45.45
CA GLU A 213 -9.71 -23.81 -44.62
C GLU A 213 -8.78 -23.24 -43.54
N LEU A 214 -7.97 -22.23 -43.89
CA LEU A 214 -7.06 -21.60 -42.94
C LEU A 214 -7.81 -20.76 -41.89
N GLU A 215 -8.93 -20.12 -42.26
CA GLU A 215 -9.87 -19.50 -41.31
C GLU A 215 -10.59 -20.53 -40.43
N GLY A 216 -10.90 -21.72 -40.94
CA GLY A 216 -11.47 -22.83 -40.18
C GLY A 216 -10.49 -23.46 -39.19
N ALA A 217 -9.24 -23.67 -39.60
CA ALA A 217 -8.17 -24.19 -38.74
C ALA A 217 -7.76 -23.18 -37.65
N PHE A 218 -7.76 -21.88 -37.99
CA PHE A 218 -7.35 -20.77 -37.13
C PHE A 218 -8.47 -19.72 -37.01
N PRO A 219 -9.60 -20.04 -36.35
CA PRO A 219 -10.73 -19.13 -36.25
C PRO A 219 -10.32 -17.84 -35.55
N ALA A 220 -10.64 -16.70 -36.15
CA ALA A 220 -10.33 -15.40 -35.58
C ALA A 220 -10.98 -15.27 -34.19
N PRO A 221 -10.24 -14.82 -33.16
CA PRO A 221 -10.78 -14.74 -31.80
C PRO A 221 -11.98 -13.80 -31.77
N LYS A 222 -13.10 -14.24 -31.17
CA LYS A 222 -14.29 -13.39 -30.96
C LYS A 222 -13.85 -12.02 -30.44
N PRO A 223 -14.26 -10.91 -31.08
CA PRO A 223 -13.74 -9.60 -30.72
C PRO A 223 -14.12 -9.27 -29.29
N LYS A 224 -13.14 -9.36 -28.36
CA LYS A 224 -13.29 -8.79 -27.02
C LYS A 224 -13.69 -7.33 -27.20
N ALA A 225 -14.85 -6.96 -26.64
CA ALA A 225 -15.39 -5.61 -26.75
C ALA A 225 -14.41 -4.61 -26.13
N LYS A 226 -13.52 -4.07 -26.97
CA LYS A 226 -12.65 -2.96 -26.59
C LYS A 226 -13.55 -1.76 -26.46
N ALA A 227 -13.68 -1.24 -25.23
CA ALA A 227 -14.34 0.03 -24.95
C ALA A 227 -13.61 1.18 -25.68
N ARG A 228 -13.98 1.36 -26.94
CA ARG A 228 -13.89 2.60 -27.71
C ARG A 228 -15.34 3.04 -27.88
N PRO A 229 -15.85 4.01 -27.11
CA PRO A 229 -17.17 4.54 -27.39
C PRO A 229 -17.16 5.12 -28.80
N ASN A 230 -18.19 4.79 -29.60
CA ASN A 230 -18.49 5.51 -30.83
C ASN A 230 -19.13 6.85 -30.46
N ALA A 231 -18.36 7.71 -29.78
CA ALA A 231 -18.80 9.03 -29.34
C ALA A 231 -18.81 10.00 -30.54
N SER A 232 -19.82 9.87 -31.40
CA SER A 232 -20.32 11.01 -32.17
C SER A 232 -20.93 12.02 -31.20
N PHE A 233 -20.58 13.29 -31.37
CA PHE A 233 -21.28 14.39 -30.70
C PHE A 233 -22.65 14.59 -31.35
N GLU A 234 -23.72 14.61 -30.54
CA GLU A 234 -25.12 14.70 -31.00
C GLU A 234 -25.80 16.05 -30.65
N GLY A 235 -25.03 17.02 -30.16
CA GLY A 235 -25.51 18.39 -29.89
C GLY A 235 -25.41 19.33 -31.10
N GLU A 236 -25.85 20.57 -30.93
CA GLU A 236 -25.76 21.60 -31.97
C GLU A 236 -24.30 21.90 -32.36
N THR A 237 -24.01 21.88 -33.66
CA THR A 237 -22.66 22.08 -34.22
C THR A 237 -22.41 23.51 -34.70
N GLY A 238 -23.28 24.46 -34.32
CA GLY A 238 -23.16 25.87 -34.71
C GLY A 238 -21.91 26.54 -34.14
N SER A 239 -21.25 27.36 -34.97
CA SER A 239 -20.22 28.29 -34.50
C SER A 239 -20.89 29.45 -33.76
N THR A 240 -20.42 29.77 -32.55
CA THR A 240 -20.91 30.88 -31.72
C THR A 240 -20.11 32.17 -31.94
N GLY A 241 -19.02 32.11 -32.71
CA GLY A 241 -18.09 33.20 -32.95
C GLY A 241 -16.99 33.33 -31.88
N ARG A 242 -16.90 32.38 -30.94
CA ARG A 242 -15.89 32.41 -29.86
C ARG A 242 -14.53 31.92 -30.35
N THR A 243 -13.47 32.45 -29.75
CA THR A 243 -12.08 32.07 -30.04
C THR A 243 -11.32 31.75 -28.76
N SER A 244 -10.25 30.97 -28.88
CA SER A 244 -9.35 30.57 -27.79
C SER A 244 -7.92 30.82 -28.28
N ALA A 245 -7.17 31.65 -27.54
CA ALA A 245 -5.80 32.01 -27.94
C ALA A 245 -4.84 30.81 -27.87
N GLU A 246 -5.02 29.92 -26.89
CA GLU A 246 -4.24 28.67 -26.79
C GLU A 246 -4.60 27.71 -27.93
N ALA A 247 -5.90 27.49 -28.20
CA ALA A 247 -6.31 26.62 -29.30
C ALA A 247 -5.88 27.16 -30.66
N GLU A 248 -5.94 28.47 -30.89
CA GLU A 248 -5.52 29.11 -32.15
C GLU A 248 -4.02 29.01 -32.36
N ALA A 249 -3.20 29.24 -31.32
CA ALA A 249 -1.76 29.01 -31.37
C ALA A 249 -1.40 27.54 -31.67
N LEU A 250 -2.04 26.59 -30.98
CA LEU A 250 -1.83 25.15 -31.20
C LEU A 250 -2.28 24.71 -32.60
N VAL A 251 -3.34 25.32 -33.14
CA VAL A 251 -3.86 25.03 -34.49
C VAL A 251 -2.98 25.60 -35.60
N ALA A 252 -2.46 26.82 -35.41
CA ALA A 252 -1.61 27.51 -36.38
C ALA A 252 -0.22 26.87 -36.54
N GLU A 253 0.22 26.03 -35.61
CA GLU A 253 1.56 25.42 -35.64
C GLU A 253 1.71 24.40 -36.79
N ILE A 254 2.64 24.67 -37.72
CA ILE A 254 2.82 23.91 -38.96
C ILE A 254 3.80 22.74 -38.79
N ASP A 255 4.93 22.95 -38.08
CA ASP A 255 6.04 21.98 -37.94
C ASP A 255 5.88 21.01 -36.75
N VAL A 256 4.66 20.52 -36.53
CA VAL A 256 4.35 19.64 -35.39
C VAL A 256 4.63 18.16 -35.71
N PRO A 257 5.51 17.45 -34.96
CA PRO A 257 5.88 16.06 -35.25
C PRO A 257 4.72 15.06 -35.26
N LYS A 258 3.58 15.42 -34.65
CA LYS A 258 2.37 14.58 -34.55
C LYS A 258 1.09 15.42 -34.68
N ARG A 259 0.78 15.91 -35.89
CA ARG A 259 -0.43 16.73 -36.21
C ARG A 259 -1.74 16.26 -35.53
N TRP A 260 -1.96 14.95 -35.36
CA TRP A 260 -3.13 14.42 -34.62
C TRP A 260 -3.11 14.77 -33.11
N ALA A 261 -1.97 14.63 -32.45
CA ALA A 261 -1.85 14.97 -31.03
C ALA A 261 -2.01 16.47 -30.80
N GLN A 262 -1.50 17.29 -31.73
CA GLN A 262 -1.67 18.73 -31.73
C GLN A 262 -3.16 19.13 -31.88
N LEU A 263 -3.86 18.57 -32.88
CA LEU A 263 -5.29 18.83 -33.07
C LEU A 263 -6.11 18.42 -31.84
N PHE A 264 -5.76 17.30 -31.19
CA PHE A 264 -6.39 16.85 -29.96
C PHE A 264 -6.11 17.78 -28.77
N ALA A 265 -4.89 18.30 -28.63
CA ALA A 265 -4.54 19.28 -27.61
C ALA A 265 -5.30 20.61 -27.83
N ALA A 266 -5.35 21.10 -29.06
CA ALA A 266 -6.08 22.32 -29.40
C ALA A 266 -7.59 22.17 -29.18
N ALA A 267 -8.16 21.00 -29.50
CA ALA A 267 -9.56 20.70 -29.20
C ALA A 267 -9.84 20.68 -27.69
N LYS A 268 -8.91 20.15 -26.88
CA LYS A 268 -8.99 20.18 -25.41
C LYS A 268 -8.91 21.61 -24.86
N ALA A 269 -8.02 22.46 -25.40
CA ALA A 269 -7.92 23.87 -25.03
C ALA A 269 -9.21 24.64 -25.40
N ALA A 270 -9.70 24.48 -26.63
CA ALA A 270 -10.96 25.07 -27.08
C ALA A 270 -12.16 24.64 -26.21
N TYR A 271 -12.25 23.36 -25.86
CA TYR A 271 -13.28 22.85 -24.95
C TYR A 271 -13.17 23.47 -23.55
N ALA A 272 -11.96 23.61 -23.01
CA ALA A 272 -11.73 24.23 -21.70
C ALA A 272 -12.08 25.73 -21.67
N ASP A 273 -11.81 26.46 -22.75
CA ASP A 273 -12.21 27.86 -22.94
C ASP A 273 -13.71 28.04 -23.29
N GLY A 274 -14.47 26.94 -23.38
CA GLY A 274 -15.92 26.94 -23.60
C GLY A 274 -16.35 27.30 -25.03
N LEU A 275 -15.54 26.98 -26.04
CA LEU A 275 -15.93 27.05 -27.45
C LEU A 275 -16.91 25.92 -27.80
N SER A 276 -17.70 26.08 -28.86
CA SER A 276 -18.46 24.97 -29.46
C SER A 276 -17.54 24.11 -30.37
N PRO A 277 -17.95 22.88 -30.76
CA PRO A 277 -17.24 22.15 -31.81
C PRO A 277 -17.25 22.90 -33.16
N GLY A 278 -18.28 23.72 -33.43
CA GLY A 278 -18.35 24.59 -34.61
C GLY A 278 -17.36 25.76 -34.55
N ASP A 279 -17.16 26.36 -33.38
CA ASP A 279 -16.11 27.37 -33.15
C ASP A 279 -14.72 26.78 -33.38
N PHE A 280 -14.46 25.58 -32.83
CA PHE A 280 -13.18 24.90 -33.03
C PHE A 280 -12.98 24.47 -34.49
N GLU A 281 -14.01 23.97 -35.19
CA GLU A 281 -13.90 23.68 -36.62
C GLU A 281 -13.61 24.96 -37.44
N ALA A 282 -14.28 26.07 -37.15
CA ALA A 282 -14.03 27.35 -37.83
C ALA A 282 -12.60 27.84 -37.59
N LEU A 283 -12.11 27.73 -36.35
CA LEU A 283 -10.73 28.05 -35.97
C LEU A 283 -9.71 27.14 -36.68
N VAL A 284 -9.96 25.84 -36.81
CA VAL A 284 -9.12 24.93 -37.61
C VAL A 284 -9.15 25.29 -39.10
N ARG A 285 -10.30 25.73 -39.64
CA ARG A 285 -10.43 26.17 -41.03
C ARG A 285 -9.71 27.49 -41.34
N ARG A 286 -9.45 28.35 -40.34
CA ARG A 286 -8.60 29.56 -40.51
C ARG A 286 -7.13 29.23 -40.77
N HIS A 287 -6.65 28.07 -40.35
CA HIS A 287 -5.24 27.66 -40.48
C HIS A 287 -5.09 26.36 -41.29
N PRO A 288 -5.38 26.39 -42.61
CA PRO A 288 -5.48 25.18 -43.44
C PRO A 288 -4.16 24.40 -43.57
N GLU A 289 -3.00 25.01 -43.31
CA GLU A 289 -1.68 24.33 -43.34
C GLU A 289 -1.25 23.72 -41.99
N GLY A 290 -1.89 24.13 -40.89
CA GLY A 290 -1.56 23.73 -39.53
C GLY A 290 -1.99 22.30 -39.19
N CYS A 291 -2.26 22.01 -37.91
CA CYS A 291 -2.53 20.63 -37.47
C CYS A 291 -3.77 19.98 -38.14
N GLY A 292 -4.74 20.79 -38.58
CA GLY A 292 -5.95 20.34 -39.29
C GLY A 292 -5.77 19.94 -40.76
N SER A 293 -4.69 20.38 -41.40
CA SER A 293 -4.38 20.17 -42.84
C SER A 293 -4.70 18.78 -43.40
N LYS A 294 -4.29 17.72 -42.68
CA LYS A 294 -4.48 16.30 -43.04
C LYS A 294 -5.94 15.85 -43.12
N PHE A 295 -6.88 16.66 -42.64
CA PHE A 295 -8.32 16.39 -42.63
C PHE A 295 -9.09 17.24 -43.65
N LEU A 296 -8.42 18.19 -44.32
CA LEU A 296 -8.99 18.97 -45.42
C LEU A 296 -8.71 18.34 -46.80
N THR A 297 -7.55 17.70 -46.98
CA THR A 297 -7.14 17.07 -48.26
C THR A 297 -6.84 15.56 -48.09
N PRO A 298 -6.99 14.73 -49.15
CA PRO A 298 -7.61 15.01 -50.46
C PRO A 298 -9.14 14.97 -50.44
N ARG A 299 -9.76 14.78 -49.27
CA ARG A 299 -11.21 14.93 -49.03
C ARG A 299 -11.39 15.57 -47.67
N ASP A 300 -12.28 16.57 -47.60
CA ASP A 300 -12.69 17.15 -46.33
C ASP A 300 -13.37 16.09 -45.46
N ARG A 301 -12.85 15.94 -44.25
CA ARG A 301 -13.37 15.08 -43.19
C ARG A 301 -13.32 15.81 -41.85
N LEU A 302 -12.98 17.10 -41.83
CA LEU A 302 -12.67 17.87 -40.63
C LEU A 302 -13.87 17.87 -39.68
N HIS A 303 -15.07 18.18 -40.16
CA HIS A 303 -16.31 18.16 -39.36
C HIS A 303 -16.49 16.87 -38.55
N ARG A 304 -16.40 15.71 -39.21
CA ARG A 304 -16.49 14.39 -38.58
C ARG A 304 -15.35 14.13 -37.59
N VAL A 305 -14.15 14.60 -37.90
CA VAL A 305 -12.97 14.43 -37.04
C VAL A 305 -13.06 15.32 -35.81
N VAL A 306 -13.60 16.54 -35.94
CA VAL A 306 -13.96 17.41 -34.82
C VAL A 306 -15.04 16.75 -33.98
N GLY A 307 -16.18 16.33 -34.56
CA GLY A 307 -17.26 15.66 -33.81
C GLY A 307 -16.82 14.41 -33.04
N GLN A 308 -15.92 13.59 -33.60
CA GLN A 308 -15.32 12.44 -32.92
C GLN A 308 -14.32 12.83 -31.82
N THR A 309 -13.50 13.85 -32.04
CA THR A 309 -12.60 14.39 -31.01
C THR A 309 -13.39 15.03 -29.87
N TRP A 310 -14.44 15.79 -30.19
CA TRP A 310 -15.30 16.48 -29.23
C TRP A 310 -16.10 15.51 -28.39
N GLY A 311 -16.77 14.53 -29.00
CA GLY A 311 -17.47 13.47 -28.27
C GLY A 311 -16.54 12.66 -27.37
N TYR A 312 -15.28 12.42 -27.78
CA TYR A 312 -14.29 11.76 -26.93
C TYR A 312 -13.79 12.65 -25.77
N ILE A 313 -13.60 13.96 -25.99
CA ILE A 313 -13.22 14.91 -24.93
C ILE A 313 -14.35 15.04 -23.92
N GLN A 314 -15.58 15.31 -24.41
CA GLN A 314 -16.78 15.38 -23.59
C GLN A 314 -16.98 14.09 -22.78
N ALA A 315 -17.00 12.91 -23.41
CA ALA A 315 -17.15 11.64 -22.68
C ALA A 315 -16.03 11.36 -21.65
N LYS A 316 -14.91 12.10 -21.70
CA LYS A 316 -13.84 12.08 -20.69
C LYS A 316 -13.94 13.16 -19.62
N VAL A 317 -14.67 14.25 -19.87
CA VAL A 317 -14.99 15.29 -18.90
C VAL A 317 -16.24 14.90 -18.12
N ASP A 318 -17.30 14.50 -18.83
CA ASP A 318 -18.53 13.95 -18.30
C ASP A 318 -18.23 12.63 -17.56
N GLY A 319 -17.39 11.76 -18.14
CA GLY A 319 -16.84 10.57 -17.46
C GLY A 319 -15.80 10.86 -16.37
N ALA A 320 -15.53 12.14 -16.04
CA ALA A 320 -14.78 12.60 -14.88
C ALA A 320 -15.64 13.39 -13.88
N ALA A 321 -16.85 13.82 -14.27
CA ALA A 321 -17.94 14.14 -13.34
C ALA A 321 -18.39 12.82 -12.72
N ARG A 322 -17.73 12.44 -11.62
CA ARG A 322 -17.89 11.12 -11.00
C ARG A 322 -19.34 10.93 -10.61
N GLU A 323 -19.91 9.82 -11.09
CA GLU A 323 -21.26 9.38 -10.75
C GLU A 323 -21.44 9.45 -9.23
N GLN A 324 -22.51 10.11 -8.80
CA GLN A 324 -22.86 10.19 -7.39
C GLN A 324 -23.45 8.85 -6.95
N ALA A 325 -23.08 8.40 -5.75
CA ALA A 325 -23.62 7.21 -5.12
C ALA A 325 -23.98 7.51 -3.66
N GLU A 326 -24.84 6.70 -3.05
CA GLU A 326 -25.09 6.82 -1.61
C GLU A 326 -23.82 6.47 -0.82
N PRO A 327 -23.42 7.28 0.19
CA PRO A 327 -22.28 6.95 1.05
C PRO A 327 -22.44 5.58 1.74
N THR A 328 -21.47 4.67 1.56
CA THR A 328 -21.51 3.31 2.14
C THR A 328 -21.59 3.30 3.68
N TYR A 329 -21.16 4.40 4.30
CA TYR A 329 -21.36 4.65 5.72
C TYR A 329 -22.18 5.94 5.88
N PRO A 330 -23.35 5.90 6.55
CA PRO A 330 -24.12 7.09 6.84
C PRO A 330 -23.33 8.02 7.77
N ASP A 331 -23.56 9.33 7.68
CA ASP A 331 -22.94 10.25 8.64
C ASP A 331 -23.68 10.22 9.98
N ARG A 332 -22.95 9.85 11.03
CA ARG A 332 -23.42 9.79 12.43
C ARG A 332 -22.61 10.70 13.35
N ARG A 333 -21.80 11.60 12.78
CA ARG A 333 -20.78 12.36 13.52
C ARG A 333 -21.37 13.55 14.27
N ALA A 334 -21.44 13.41 15.58
CA ALA A 334 -21.74 14.48 16.53
C ALA A 334 -20.56 15.46 16.66
N SER A 335 -20.69 16.52 17.46
CA SER A 335 -19.53 17.28 17.91
C SER A 335 -18.64 16.42 18.81
N LEU A 336 -17.36 16.80 18.96
CA LEU A 336 -16.44 16.08 19.84
C LEU A 336 -16.92 16.05 21.30
N ALA A 337 -17.49 17.15 21.79
CA ALA A 337 -17.97 17.24 23.18
C ALA A 337 -19.18 16.34 23.46
N GLU A 338 -20.11 16.22 22.51
CA GLU A 338 -21.24 15.28 22.59
C GLU A 338 -20.75 13.82 22.53
N ALA A 339 -19.77 13.52 21.67
CA ALA A 339 -19.17 12.20 21.57
C ALA A 339 -18.36 11.82 22.84
N GLU A 340 -17.65 12.78 23.45
CA GLU A 340 -16.99 12.62 24.75
C GLU A 340 -18.00 12.39 25.88
N ALA A 341 -19.16 13.06 25.85
CA ALA A 341 -20.25 12.84 26.80
C ALA A 341 -20.82 11.42 26.67
N GLN A 342 -21.28 11.02 25.48
CA GLN A 342 -21.81 9.67 25.22
C GLN A 342 -20.80 8.56 25.59
N ALA A 343 -19.51 8.77 25.32
CA ALA A 343 -18.46 7.81 25.69
C ALA A 343 -18.26 7.71 27.21
N ARG A 344 -18.42 8.81 27.95
CA ARG A 344 -18.39 8.82 29.42
C ARG A 344 -19.62 8.14 30.00
N ASP A 345 -20.80 8.42 29.44
CA ASP A 345 -22.08 7.88 29.91
C ASP A 345 -22.12 6.35 29.79
N VAL A 346 -21.57 5.77 28.71
CA VAL A 346 -21.43 4.31 28.55
C VAL A 346 -20.53 3.68 29.63
N VAL A 347 -19.41 4.34 29.97
CA VAL A 347 -18.48 3.85 31.02
C VAL A 347 -19.11 3.97 32.41
N ALA A 348 -19.79 5.10 32.67
CA ALA A 348 -20.50 5.35 33.93
C ALA A 348 -21.69 4.40 34.12
N ASP A 349 -22.46 4.07 33.07
CA ASP A 349 -23.52 3.07 33.11
C ASP A 349 -22.97 1.67 33.45
N PHE A 350 -21.83 1.31 32.87
CA PHE A 350 -21.20 0.02 33.11
C PHE A 350 -20.72 -0.14 34.57
N PHE A 351 -19.86 0.76 35.05
CA PHE A 351 -19.31 0.65 36.40
C PHE A 351 -20.29 1.07 37.51
N GLY A 352 -21.14 2.08 37.26
CA GLY A 352 -22.06 2.65 38.26
C GLY A 352 -23.39 1.91 38.40
N ARG A 353 -23.84 1.17 37.38
CA ARG A 353 -25.14 0.46 37.40
C ARG A 353 -25.05 -1.01 37.02
N HIS A 354 -24.42 -1.34 35.89
CA HIS A 354 -24.42 -2.70 35.33
C HIS A 354 -23.62 -3.69 36.20
N VAL A 355 -22.40 -3.34 36.60
CA VAL A 355 -21.56 -4.15 37.48
C VAL A 355 -22.20 -4.32 38.88
N PRO A 356 -22.65 -3.27 39.59
CA PRO A 356 -23.34 -3.42 40.87
C PRO A 356 -24.59 -4.30 40.82
N ALA A 357 -25.39 -4.20 39.76
CA ALA A 357 -26.59 -5.04 39.58
C ALA A 357 -26.23 -6.52 39.47
N TRP A 358 -25.25 -6.87 38.62
CA TRP A 358 -24.77 -8.25 38.50
C TRP A 358 -24.16 -8.77 39.81
N ARG A 359 -23.39 -7.96 40.55
CA ARG A 359 -22.84 -8.38 41.86
C ARG A 359 -23.94 -8.69 42.87
N ALA A 360 -25.05 -7.95 42.85
CA ALA A 360 -26.19 -8.21 43.74
C ALA A 360 -26.92 -9.52 43.38
N GLU A 361 -27.12 -9.77 42.08
CA GLU A 361 -27.70 -11.01 41.54
C GLU A 361 -26.81 -12.22 41.82
N PHE A 362 -25.51 -12.14 41.53
CA PHE A 362 -24.53 -13.20 41.77
C PHE A 362 -24.46 -13.57 43.26
N LYS A 363 -24.40 -12.58 44.16
CA LYS A 363 -24.43 -12.81 45.61
C LYS A 363 -25.76 -13.38 46.11
N ALA A 364 -26.87 -13.14 45.41
CA ALA A 364 -28.14 -13.82 45.71
C ALA A 364 -28.11 -15.29 45.27
N TRP A 365 -27.54 -15.58 44.10
CA TRP A 365 -27.29 -16.94 43.63
C TRP A 365 -26.34 -17.71 44.55
N GLU A 366 -25.20 -17.15 44.98
CA GLU A 366 -24.26 -17.83 45.89
C GLU A 366 -24.96 -18.31 47.17
N ARG A 367 -25.77 -17.46 47.79
CA ARG A 367 -26.57 -17.83 48.98
C ARG A 367 -27.61 -18.91 48.68
N ALA A 368 -28.22 -18.88 47.51
CA ALA A 368 -29.17 -19.91 47.08
C ALA A 368 -28.47 -21.25 46.77
N HIS A 369 -27.26 -21.21 46.20
CA HIS A 369 -26.46 -22.39 45.86
C HIS A 369 -26.01 -23.13 47.12
N VAL A 370 -25.48 -22.44 48.13
CA VAL A 370 -25.11 -23.09 49.42
C VAL A 370 -26.34 -23.76 50.05
N LEU A 371 -27.49 -23.07 50.09
CA LEU A 371 -28.76 -23.62 50.58
C LEU A 371 -29.38 -24.72 49.69
N TRP A 372 -28.85 -24.94 48.49
CA TRP A 372 -29.17 -26.06 47.62
C TRP A 372 -28.18 -27.22 47.84
N GLU A 373 -26.89 -26.92 47.89
CA GLU A 373 -25.79 -27.87 48.10
C GLU A 373 -25.95 -28.61 49.44
N ASP A 374 -26.30 -27.91 50.52
CA ASP A 374 -26.67 -28.52 51.82
C ASP A 374 -27.80 -29.56 51.66
N LYS A 375 -28.84 -29.25 50.86
CA LYS A 375 -29.98 -30.14 50.62
C LYS A 375 -29.67 -31.27 49.64
N HIS A 376 -28.82 -31.01 48.65
CA HIS A 376 -28.42 -31.97 47.64
C HIS A 376 -27.55 -33.06 48.25
N ASN A 377 -26.61 -32.70 49.14
CA ASN A 377 -25.82 -33.66 49.92
C ASN A 377 -26.70 -34.56 50.80
N VAL A 378 -27.70 -33.99 51.49
CA VAL A 378 -28.68 -34.79 52.28
C VAL A 378 -29.49 -35.71 51.38
N TRP A 379 -30.04 -35.19 50.27
CA TRP A 379 -30.82 -35.96 49.31
C TRP A 379 -30.00 -37.07 48.64
N GLU A 380 -28.71 -36.85 48.33
CA GLU A 380 -27.84 -37.86 47.74
C GLU A 380 -27.53 -38.99 48.74
N GLU A 381 -27.33 -38.66 50.03
CA GLU A 381 -27.16 -39.68 51.06
C GLU A 381 -28.46 -40.46 51.32
N GLU A 382 -29.62 -39.81 51.39
CA GLU A 382 -30.93 -40.48 51.47
C GLU A 382 -31.17 -41.39 50.25
N SER A 383 -30.91 -40.89 49.04
CA SER A 383 -31.08 -41.64 47.78
C SER A 383 -30.17 -42.86 47.68
N ARG A 384 -28.98 -42.84 48.32
CA ARG A 384 -28.09 -44.01 48.44
C ARG A 384 -28.54 -45.01 49.50
N ARG A 385 -29.20 -44.55 50.57
CA ARG A 385 -29.65 -45.37 51.70
C ARG A 385 -31.02 -46.03 51.45
N VAL A 386 -31.98 -45.27 50.93
CA VAL A 386 -33.38 -45.67 50.71
C VAL A 386 -33.91 -45.14 49.36
N PRO A 387 -33.49 -45.74 48.21
CA PRO A 387 -33.79 -45.22 46.87
C PRO A 387 -35.28 -45.07 46.52
N ASN A 388 -36.18 -45.72 47.27
CA ASN A 388 -37.63 -45.68 47.06
C ASN A 388 -38.36 -44.68 47.97
N GLU A 389 -37.66 -44.06 48.93
CA GLU A 389 -38.25 -43.16 49.94
C GLU A 389 -37.65 -41.74 49.89
N ALA A 390 -36.50 -41.55 49.23
CA ALA A 390 -35.94 -40.24 48.95
C ALA A 390 -36.91 -39.36 48.15
N GLY A 391 -36.98 -38.07 48.51
CA GLY A 391 -37.83 -37.10 47.82
C GLY A 391 -37.35 -36.75 46.41
N ASN A 392 -38.03 -35.79 45.77
CA ASN A 392 -37.53 -35.21 44.51
C ASN A 392 -36.18 -34.53 44.72
N GLU A 393 -35.27 -34.66 43.76
CA GLU A 393 -33.97 -33.99 43.76
C GLU A 393 -34.15 -32.46 43.93
N PRO A 394 -33.40 -31.80 44.84
CA PRO A 394 -33.41 -30.35 44.97
C PRO A 394 -33.03 -29.68 43.64
N ILE A 395 -33.86 -28.77 43.14
CA ILE A 395 -33.59 -28.05 41.88
C ILE A 395 -32.42 -27.09 42.10
N GLU A 396 -31.35 -27.25 41.30
CA GLU A 396 -30.18 -26.36 41.33
C GLU A 396 -30.59 -24.92 40.95
N PRO A 397 -30.22 -23.90 41.74
CA PRO A 397 -30.48 -22.51 41.37
C PRO A 397 -29.60 -22.13 40.18
N GLY A 398 -30.21 -21.81 39.05
CA GLY A 398 -29.50 -21.47 37.81
C GLY A 398 -28.54 -20.29 38.01
N LYS A 399 -27.26 -20.51 37.71
CA LYS A 399 -26.20 -19.50 37.87
C LYS A 399 -26.43 -18.29 36.92
N PRO A 400 -26.47 -17.04 37.42
CA PRO A 400 -26.73 -15.87 36.59
C PRO A 400 -25.57 -15.64 35.61
N ALA A 401 -25.89 -15.59 34.32
CA ALA A 401 -24.92 -15.34 33.27
C ALA A 401 -24.67 -13.83 33.12
N PRO A 402 -23.42 -13.35 33.26
CA PRO A 402 -23.10 -11.95 33.03
C PRO A 402 -23.39 -11.53 31.57
N VAL A 403 -23.71 -10.25 31.37
CA VAL A 403 -23.93 -9.66 30.05
C VAL A 403 -22.78 -8.71 29.73
N ALA A 404 -22.24 -8.80 28.52
CA ALA A 404 -21.27 -7.87 27.99
C ALA A 404 -21.96 -6.63 27.39
N LEU A 405 -21.50 -5.44 27.77
CA LEU A 405 -21.84 -4.18 27.11
C LEU A 405 -20.75 -3.87 26.09
N ALA A 406 -21.13 -3.46 24.89
CA ALA A 406 -20.17 -3.09 23.85
C ALA A 406 -20.49 -1.72 23.25
N ALA A 407 -19.47 -0.91 22.97
CA ALA A 407 -19.64 0.37 22.31
C ALA A 407 -18.59 0.58 21.23
N ARG A 408 -19.04 0.99 20.04
CA ARG A 408 -18.16 1.41 18.97
C ARG A 408 -17.79 2.88 19.19
N ILE A 409 -16.50 3.20 19.31
CA ILE A 409 -16.04 4.57 19.66
C ILE A 409 -14.81 4.96 18.85
N GLU A 410 -14.93 6.00 18.02
CA GLU A 410 -13.88 6.49 17.12
C GLU A 410 -12.54 6.86 17.82
N PRO A 411 -11.36 6.60 17.20
CA PRO A 411 -10.08 6.90 17.81
C PRO A 411 -9.88 8.41 18.04
N GLY A 412 -9.56 8.78 19.28
CA GLY A 412 -9.31 10.17 19.68
C GLY A 412 -10.44 10.81 20.50
N ILE A 413 -11.64 10.22 20.53
CA ILE A 413 -12.72 10.64 21.46
C ILE A 413 -12.24 10.48 22.91
N GLY A 414 -11.60 9.36 23.25
CA GLY A 414 -11.01 9.15 24.58
C GLY A 414 -11.30 7.80 25.24
N LYS A 415 -11.92 6.84 24.52
CA LYS A 415 -12.39 5.54 25.03
C LYS A 415 -11.47 4.88 26.07
N THR A 416 -10.19 4.71 25.72
CA THR A 416 -9.15 4.11 26.57
C THR A 416 -8.88 4.88 27.86
N ALA A 417 -8.95 6.20 27.85
CA ALA A 417 -8.73 7.02 29.05
C ALA A 417 -9.96 6.96 29.98
N LEU A 418 -11.17 7.03 29.41
CA LEU A 418 -12.42 6.94 30.15
C LEU A 418 -12.59 5.55 30.79
N ALA A 419 -12.40 4.48 30.02
CA ALA A 419 -12.55 3.12 30.54
C ALA A 419 -11.45 2.75 31.54
N LEU A 420 -10.23 3.27 31.40
CA LEU A 420 -9.17 3.08 32.40
C LEU A 420 -9.48 3.84 33.70
N ALA A 421 -10.02 5.07 33.59
CA ALA A 421 -10.48 5.83 34.77
C ALA A 421 -11.60 5.09 35.50
N GLY A 422 -12.65 4.64 34.80
CA GLY A 422 -13.72 3.85 35.41
C GLY A 422 -13.22 2.53 36.04
N ALA A 423 -12.26 1.86 35.41
CA ALA A 423 -11.64 0.64 35.96
C ALA A 423 -10.75 0.91 37.19
N ALA A 424 -10.15 2.11 37.28
CA ALA A 424 -9.35 2.57 38.41
C ALA A 424 -10.25 3.01 39.58
N GLU A 425 -11.24 3.86 39.33
CA GLU A 425 -12.26 4.28 40.32
C GLU A 425 -12.99 3.07 40.93
N ALA A 426 -13.33 2.07 40.10
CA ALA A 426 -13.87 0.79 40.56
C ALA A 426 -12.88 0.00 41.43
N ALA A 427 -11.58 0.02 41.12
CA ALA A 427 -10.55 -0.64 41.92
C ALA A 427 -10.33 0.05 43.28
N GLU A 428 -10.37 1.38 43.34
CA GLU A 428 -10.36 2.13 44.61
C GLU A 428 -11.61 1.84 45.46
N ALA A 429 -12.76 1.65 44.83
CA ALA A 429 -14.00 1.18 45.47
C ALA A 429 -13.97 -0.31 45.89
N GLY A 430 -12.82 -1.00 45.76
CA GLY A 430 -12.62 -2.38 46.18
C GLY A 430 -13.25 -3.43 45.25
N LEU A 431 -13.41 -3.11 43.96
CA LEU A 431 -13.79 -4.08 42.92
C LEU A 431 -12.55 -4.68 42.25
N VAL A 432 -12.58 -5.97 41.94
CA VAL A 432 -11.53 -6.59 41.11
C VAL A 432 -11.78 -6.27 39.65
N THR A 433 -10.92 -5.45 39.04
CA THR A 433 -11.05 -5.03 37.64
C THR A 433 -9.94 -5.61 36.77
N ILE A 434 -10.31 -6.18 35.62
CA ILE A 434 -9.37 -6.69 34.62
C ILE A 434 -9.44 -5.77 33.40
N TYR A 435 -8.31 -5.18 32.99
CA TYR A 435 -8.22 -4.41 31.75
C TYR A 435 -7.41 -5.20 30.72
N ALA A 436 -8.07 -5.66 29.67
CA ALA A 436 -7.49 -6.47 28.61
C ALA A 436 -7.18 -5.61 27.37
N ALA A 437 -5.95 -5.69 26.87
CA ALA A 437 -5.49 -4.98 25.67
C ALA A 437 -4.63 -5.88 24.74
N PRO A 438 -4.39 -5.51 23.47
CA PRO A 438 -3.74 -6.42 22.51
C PRO A 438 -2.28 -6.80 22.79
N ASN A 439 -1.49 -5.98 23.50
CA ASN A 439 -0.04 -6.22 23.65
C ASN A 439 0.60 -5.58 24.90
N HIS A 440 1.72 -6.15 25.36
CA HIS A 440 2.45 -5.69 26.56
C HIS A 440 2.99 -4.24 26.51
N PRO A 441 3.46 -3.69 25.37
CA PRO A 441 3.79 -2.27 25.28
C PRO A 441 2.61 -1.35 25.66
N LEU A 442 1.41 -1.61 25.13
CA LEU A 442 0.22 -0.84 25.49
C LEU A 442 -0.19 -1.07 26.95
N LEU A 443 -0.12 -2.30 27.48
CA LEU A 443 -0.36 -2.57 28.91
C LEU A 443 0.63 -1.82 29.82
N THR A 444 1.86 -1.57 29.35
CA THR A 444 2.86 -0.79 30.09
C THR A 444 2.53 0.71 30.08
N GLU A 445 2.01 1.24 28.97
CA GLU A 445 1.47 2.61 28.94
C GLU A 445 0.22 2.75 29.85
N LEU A 446 -0.67 1.76 29.85
CA LEU A 446 -1.87 1.74 30.69
C LEU A 446 -1.52 1.68 32.19
N ALA A 447 -0.48 0.93 32.59
CA ALA A 447 0.00 0.92 33.97
C ALA A 447 0.47 2.31 34.44
N ALA A 448 1.26 3.00 33.62
CA ALA A 448 1.73 4.36 33.93
C ALA A 448 0.58 5.36 34.02
N ARG A 449 -0.46 5.21 33.18
CA ARG A 449 -1.68 6.03 33.24
C ARG A 449 -2.54 5.72 34.48
N ALA A 450 -2.65 4.46 34.90
CA ALA A 450 -3.37 4.07 36.13
C ALA A 450 -2.67 4.61 37.38
N ALA A 451 -1.34 4.50 37.45
CA ALA A 451 -0.56 5.09 38.54
C ALA A 451 -0.72 6.62 38.61
N ALA A 452 -0.83 7.30 37.46
CA ALA A 452 -1.13 8.74 37.40
C ALA A 452 -2.57 9.12 37.82
N LEU A 453 -3.47 8.13 37.97
CA LEU A 453 -4.80 8.29 38.56
C LEU A 453 -4.84 7.93 40.06
N GLY A 454 -3.74 7.43 40.64
CA GLY A 454 -3.65 6.98 42.04
C GLY A 454 -3.61 5.46 42.24
N VAL A 455 -3.90 4.67 41.19
CA VAL A 455 -4.12 3.21 41.30
C VAL A 455 -2.93 2.41 40.82
N GLU A 456 -2.36 1.57 41.69
CA GLU A 456 -1.35 0.59 41.29
C GLU A 456 -2.00 -0.55 40.50
N ALA A 457 -1.60 -0.69 39.23
CA ALA A 457 -2.10 -1.70 38.31
C ALA A 457 -1.02 -2.74 37.98
N ARG A 458 -1.24 -4.03 38.29
CA ARG A 458 -0.25 -5.09 38.01
C ARG A 458 -0.47 -5.69 36.61
N ILE A 459 0.57 -5.62 35.78
CA ILE A 459 0.57 -6.27 34.45
C ILE A 459 0.85 -7.76 34.63
N TYR A 460 -0.02 -8.63 34.13
CA TYR A 460 0.32 -10.05 33.98
C TYR A 460 1.37 -10.24 32.88
N ARG A 461 2.48 -10.90 33.22
CA ARG A 461 3.55 -11.31 32.33
C ARG A 461 3.78 -12.82 32.41
N GLY A 462 4.12 -13.42 31.27
CA GLY A 462 4.51 -14.83 31.19
C GLY A 462 5.98 -15.08 31.56
N TYR A 463 6.31 -16.33 31.87
CA TYR A 463 7.65 -16.79 32.30
C TYR A 463 8.84 -16.30 31.44
N ASP A 464 8.62 -16.09 30.14
CA ASP A 464 9.66 -15.69 29.19
C ASP A 464 9.72 -14.19 28.89
N ALA A 465 8.82 -13.39 29.46
CA ALA A 465 8.83 -11.94 29.31
C ALA A 465 9.94 -11.30 30.16
N GLU A 466 10.32 -10.08 29.80
CA GLU A 466 11.23 -9.25 30.60
C GLU A 466 10.60 -8.88 31.96
N ASP A 467 11.42 -8.94 33.00
CA ASP A 467 11.05 -8.63 34.37
C ASP A 467 11.11 -7.11 34.60
N PRO A 468 9.98 -6.42 34.84
CA PRO A 468 9.96 -4.96 35.00
C PRO A 468 10.64 -4.52 36.31
N ASP A 469 10.66 -5.39 37.33
CA ASP A 469 11.30 -5.10 38.61
C ASP A 469 12.80 -5.50 38.61
N ALA A 470 13.31 -6.10 37.51
CA ALA A 470 14.71 -6.51 37.34
C ALA A 470 15.18 -6.44 35.86
N PRO A 471 15.49 -5.24 35.32
CA PRO A 471 15.83 -5.04 33.91
C PRO A 471 16.95 -5.95 33.38
N GLY A 472 16.76 -6.48 32.17
CA GLY A 472 17.68 -7.44 31.54
C GLY A 472 17.50 -8.89 31.99
N LEU A 473 16.68 -9.16 33.01
CA LEU A 473 16.29 -10.52 33.40
C LEU A 473 14.89 -10.88 32.87
N LYS A 474 14.62 -12.18 32.81
CA LYS A 474 13.29 -12.75 32.54
C LYS A 474 12.52 -12.97 33.84
N MET A 475 11.19 -12.92 33.75
CA MET A 475 10.27 -13.28 34.84
C MET A 475 10.60 -14.66 35.45
N CYS A 476 11.03 -15.62 34.64
CA CYS A 476 11.61 -16.90 35.07
C CYS A 476 13.13 -16.93 34.86
N LEU A 477 13.88 -17.24 35.93
CA LEU A 477 15.34 -17.31 35.90
C LEU A 477 15.90 -18.69 35.49
N ASP A 478 15.05 -19.73 35.36
CA ASP A 478 15.35 -20.94 34.58
C ASP A 478 14.30 -21.08 33.45
N PRO A 479 14.47 -20.36 32.32
CA PRO A 479 13.54 -20.47 31.19
C PRO A 479 13.63 -21.83 30.50
N GLN A 480 14.76 -22.55 30.60
CA GLN A 480 14.87 -23.90 30.03
C GLN A 480 14.01 -24.90 30.81
N ALA A 481 14.00 -24.87 32.14
CA ALA A 481 13.09 -25.70 32.94
C ALA A 481 11.63 -25.40 32.64
N ALA A 482 11.30 -24.11 32.49
CA ALA A 482 9.95 -23.69 32.11
C ALA A 482 9.55 -24.27 30.74
N GLN A 483 10.47 -24.33 29.77
CA GLN A 483 10.22 -24.96 28.49
C GLN A 483 10.16 -26.50 28.58
N ASP A 484 11.12 -27.15 29.26
CA ASP A 484 11.14 -28.60 29.50
C ASP A 484 9.80 -29.07 30.11
N ALA A 485 9.24 -28.31 31.05
CA ALA A 485 7.93 -28.61 31.66
C ALA A 485 6.74 -28.46 30.68
N ARG A 486 6.73 -27.44 29.81
CA ARG A 486 5.70 -27.27 28.76
C ARG A 486 5.72 -28.43 27.77
N ASP A 487 6.92 -28.79 27.30
CA ASP A 487 7.15 -29.83 26.30
C ASP A 487 6.77 -31.22 26.83
N ALA A 488 7.00 -31.47 28.12
CA ALA A 488 6.49 -32.67 28.79
C ALA A 488 4.98 -32.62 29.11
N GLY A 489 4.32 -31.48 28.96
CA GLY A 489 2.89 -31.31 29.25
C GLY A 489 2.53 -31.09 30.72
N ALA A 490 3.47 -30.67 31.55
CA ALA A 490 3.24 -30.28 32.94
C ALA A 490 2.93 -28.77 33.09
N THR A 491 2.32 -28.42 34.22
CA THR A 491 2.15 -27.02 34.63
C THR A 491 3.46 -26.49 35.20
N VAL A 492 4.03 -25.42 34.62
CA VAL A 492 5.34 -24.88 35.03
C VAL A 492 5.40 -24.55 36.53
N ALA A 493 4.32 -24.05 37.11
CA ALA A 493 4.25 -23.76 38.55
C ALA A 493 4.54 -25.00 39.43
N THR A 494 3.95 -26.15 39.11
CA THR A 494 4.09 -27.39 39.90
C THR A 494 5.29 -28.25 39.47
N ALA A 495 5.76 -28.15 38.23
CA ALA A 495 6.94 -28.90 37.76
C ALA A 495 8.26 -28.18 38.04
N VAL A 496 8.27 -26.84 38.04
CA VAL A 496 9.52 -26.04 38.07
C VAL A 496 9.60 -25.15 39.30
N CYS A 497 8.53 -24.45 39.68
CA CYS A 497 8.60 -23.47 40.77
C CYS A 497 8.56 -24.14 42.15
N LYS A 498 7.47 -24.85 42.47
CA LYS A 498 7.26 -25.48 43.78
C LYS A 498 6.33 -26.69 43.69
N ARG A 499 6.71 -27.81 44.32
CA ARG A 499 5.91 -29.05 44.41
C ARG A 499 6.02 -29.63 45.82
N LYS A 500 4.92 -30.18 46.35
CA LYS A 500 4.94 -31.00 47.57
C LYS A 500 4.59 -32.44 47.21
N ILE A 501 5.37 -33.41 47.67
CA ILE A 501 5.19 -34.85 47.47
C ILE A 501 5.53 -35.53 48.79
N ASP A 502 4.65 -36.38 49.31
CA ASP A 502 4.87 -37.22 50.51
C ASP A 502 5.44 -36.45 51.72
N GLY A 503 4.95 -35.22 51.90
CA GLY A 503 5.39 -34.29 52.95
C GLY A 503 6.58 -33.40 52.57
N LEU A 504 7.47 -33.84 51.67
CA LEU A 504 8.65 -33.11 51.21
C LEU A 504 8.28 -31.96 50.25
N GLU A 505 8.90 -30.79 50.44
CA GLU A 505 8.72 -29.61 49.58
C GLU A 505 9.94 -29.39 48.67
N TYR A 506 9.74 -29.53 47.36
CA TYR A 506 10.71 -29.20 46.32
C TYR A 506 10.50 -27.75 45.86
N ARG A 507 11.57 -26.96 45.79
CA ARG A 507 11.56 -25.54 45.38
C ARG A 507 12.60 -25.26 44.30
N CYS A 508 12.32 -24.31 43.41
CA CYS A 508 13.33 -23.76 42.51
C CYS A 508 14.36 -22.96 43.31
N ALA A 509 15.66 -23.13 43.01
CA ALA A 509 16.75 -22.34 43.62
C ALA A 509 16.67 -20.83 43.35
N PHE A 510 15.72 -20.38 42.52
CA PHE A 510 15.48 -18.98 42.18
C PHE A 510 14.10 -18.46 42.62
N ILE A 511 13.27 -19.27 43.30
CA ILE A 511 11.86 -18.93 43.58
C ILE A 511 11.73 -17.62 44.37
N ASP A 512 12.56 -17.44 45.40
CA ASP A 512 12.48 -16.29 46.32
C ASP A 512 13.01 -14.97 45.70
N ARG A 513 13.43 -14.98 44.43
CA ARG A 513 13.94 -13.79 43.71
C ARG A 513 13.42 -13.62 42.26
N CYS A 514 12.58 -14.51 41.74
CA CYS A 514 12.10 -14.41 40.35
C CYS A 514 10.84 -13.53 40.23
N GLY A 515 10.70 -12.82 39.10
CA GLY A 515 9.52 -11.98 38.84
C GLY A 515 8.21 -12.75 38.83
N MET A 516 8.22 -14.04 38.44
CA MET A 516 7.02 -14.88 38.49
C MET A 516 6.47 -15.07 39.91
N GLU A 517 7.31 -15.17 40.95
CA GLU A 517 6.81 -15.33 42.32
C GLU A 517 6.36 -13.96 42.88
N ARG A 518 7.11 -12.88 42.63
CA ARG A 518 6.65 -11.51 42.95
C ARG A 518 5.30 -11.19 42.33
N GLN A 519 5.06 -11.64 41.10
CA GLN A 519 3.76 -11.48 40.43
C GLN A 519 2.64 -12.32 41.08
N ARG A 520 2.93 -13.52 41.62
CA ARG A 520 1.93 -14.31 42.37
C ARG A 520 1.60 -13.70 43.72
N SER A 521 2.55 -13.00 44.34
CA SER A 521 2.37 -12.31 45.63
C SER A 521 1.75 -10.92 45.51
N ALA A 522 1.47 -10.43 44.30
CA ALA A 522 0.88 -9.11 44.08
C ALA A 522 -0.63 -9.12 44.35
N THR A 523 -1.10 -8.19 45.18
CA THR A 523 -2.50 -8.09 45.65
C THR A 523 -3.27 -6.94 44.98
N ALA A 524 -2.94 -6.61 43.73
CA ALA A 524 -3.57 -5.51 43.01
C ALA A 524 -5.07 -5.76 42.74
N ALA A 525 -5.88 -4.72 42.88
CA ALA A 525 -7.30 -4.74 42.50
C ALA A 525 -7.50 -4.56 40.97
N LEU A 526 -6.65 -3.77 40.32
CA LEU A 526 -6.61 -3.59 38.87
C LEU A 526 -5.50 -4.45 38.24
N TRP A 527 -5.88 -5.41 37.40
CA TRP A 527 -4.96 -6.26 36.63
C TRP A 527 -4.98 -5.92 35.15
N LEU A 528 -3.81 -5.80 34.54
CA LEU A 528 -3.65 -5.49 33.12
C LEU A 528 -3.18 -6.76 32.37
N VAL A 529 -3.98 -7.26 31.42
CA VAL A 529 -3.75 -8.57 30.78
C VAL A 529 -3.72 -8.48 29.25
N PRO A 530 -2.93 -9.31 28.54
CA PRO A 530 -3.03 -9.42 27.09
C PRO A 530 -4.33 -10.14 26.70
N HIS A 531 -4.98 -9.74 25.60
CA HIS A 531 -6.22 -10.37 25.10
C HIS A 531 -6.13 -11.90 25.04
N SER A 532 -5.01 -12.46 24.61
CA SER A 532 -4.78 -13.92 24.51
C SER A 532 -4.80 -14.67 25.85
N LEU A 533 -4.65 -13.98 26.99
CA LEU A 533 -4.79 -14.63 28.30
C LEU A 533 -6.25 -15.00 28.61
N LEU A 534 -7.23 -14.29 28.04
CA LEU A 534 -8.65 -14.55 28.29
C LEU A 534 -9.09 -15.90 27.70
N GLY A 535 -8.46 -16.34 26.61
CA GLY A 535 -8.64 -17.67 26.02
C GLY A 535 -7.99 -18.82 26.80
N HIS A 536 -7.43 -18.54 27.98
CA HIS A 536 -6.76 -19.50 28.85
C HIS A 536 -7.31 -19.43 30.28
N GLN A 537 -7.21 -20.52 31.05
CA GLN A 537 -7.67 -20.52 32.45
C GLN A 537 -6.98 -19.39 33.23
N LYS A 538 -7.79 -18.63 33.97
CA LYS A 538 -7.34 -17.51 34.81
C LYS A 538 -6.27 -18.01 35.78
N PRO A 539 -5.07 -17.39 35.81
CA PRO A 539 -4.06 -17.73 36.80
C PRO A 539 -4.63 -17.58 38.21
N SER A 540 -4.55 -18.62 39.04
CA SER A 540 -5.30 -18.72 40.31
C SER A 540 -4.89 -17.71 41.41
N PHE A 541 -3.85 -16.91 41.16
CA PHE A 541 -3.44 -15.79 42.02
C PHE A 541 -4.07 -14.45 41.61
N ILE A 542 -4.62 -14.35 40.39
CA ILE A 542 -5.47 -13.23 40.00
C ILE A 542 -6.85 -13.51 40.62
N PRO A 543 -7.42 -12.61 41.45
CA PRO A 543 -8.72 -12.81 42.07
C PRO A 543 -9.85 -13.00 41.05
N ASP A 544 -11.03 -13.44 41.49
CA ASP A 544 -12.18 -13.51 40.59
C ASP A 544 -12.69 -12.11 40.24
N PRO A 545 -12.94 -11.81 38.95
CA PRO A 545 -13.23 -10.46 38.49
C PRO A 545 -14.64 -10.01 38.88
N ASP A 546 -14.77 -8.76 39.33
CA ASP A 546 -16.05 -8.06 39.42
C ASP A 546 -16.43 -7.39 38.09
N ALA A 547 -15.43 -6.99 37.28
CA ALA A 547 -15.61 -6.38 35.98
C ALA A 547 -14.40 -6.61 35.05
N ILE A 548 -14.66 -6.67 33.74
CA ILE A 548 -13.63 -6.79 32.70
C ILE A 548 -13.82 -5.67 31.67
N VAL A 549 -12.74 -5.00 31.27
CA VAL A 549 -12.67 -4.12 30.10
C VAL A 549 -11.89 -4.83 28.99
N ILE A 550 -12.39 -4.78 27.75
CA ILE A 550 -11.69 -5.21 26.55
C ILE A 550 -11.55 -4.00 25.63
N ASP A 551 -10.32 -3.48 25.48
CA ASP A 551 -10.01 -2.31 24.65
C ASP A 551 -9.29 -2.70 23.35
N GLU A 552 -9.77 -2.14 22.23
CA GLU A 552 -9.51 -2.57 20.85
C GLU A 552 -10.03 -4.00 20.53
N GLY A 553 -10.14 -4.34 19.25
CA GLY A 553 -10.84 -5.55 18.79
C GLY A 553 -10.19 -6.89 19.18
N VAL A 554 -10.89 -7.67 20.01
CA VAL A 554 -10.48 -9.03 20.46
C VAL A 554 -10.73 -10.14 19.42
N VAL A 555 -11.71 -9.98 18.52
CA VAL A 555 -12.24 -11.08 17.67
C VAL A 555 -11.18 -11.76 16.81
N LEU A 556 -10.26 -11.01 16.21
CA LEU A 556 -9.18 -11.61 15.41
C LEU A 556 -8.11 -12.30 16.27
N GLY A 557 -7.97 -11.92 17.55
CA GLY A 557 -7.02 -12.53 18.49
C GLY A 557 -7.48 -13.85 19.10
N ALA A 558 -8.75 -14.22 18.93
CA ALA A 558 -9.30 -15.52 19.30
C ALA A 558 -9.23 -16.57 18.17
N LEU A 559 -8.66 -16.20 17.01
CA LEU A 559 -8.49 -17.09 15.85
C LEU A 559 -7.10 -17.75 15.89
N PRO A 560 -6.99 -19.07 15.61
CA PRO A 560 -5.72 -19.77 15.66
C PRO A 560 -4.89 -19.49 14.41
N ASP A 561 -3.63 -19.03 14.60
CA ASP A 561 -2.66 -18.79 13.53
C ASP A 561 -2.48 -19.99 12.58
N LYS A 562 -2.58 -21.21 13.12
CA LYS A 562 -2.45 -22.47 12.39
C LYS A 562 -3.47 -23.49 12.90
N PRO A 563 -4.02 -24.33 12.00
CA PRO A 563 -4.82 -25.48 12.43
C PRO A 563 -3.96 -26.52 13.17
N ALA A 564 -4.59 -27.25 14.10
CA ALA A 564 -4.07 -28.53 14.55
C ALA A 564 -4.44 -29.61 13.51
N ARG A 565 -3.52 -30.54 13.22
CA ARG A 565 -3.72 -31.64 12.28
C ARG A 565 -3.29 -32.97 12.90
N MET A 566 -3.98 -34.04 12.53
CA MET A 566 -3.64 -35.41 12.94
C MET A 566 -4.05 -36.39 11.83
N THR A 567 -3.18 -37.31 11.42
CA THR A 567 -3.51 -38.33 10.41
C THR A 567 -4.50 -39.34 10.98
N LEU A 568 -5.31 -39.95 10.11
CA LEU A 568 -6.26 -40.99 10.56
C LEU A 568 -5.53 -42.19 11.19
N ASP A 569 -4.40 -42.58 10.62
CA ASP A 569 -3.50 -43.61 11.17
C ASP A 569 -2.94 -43.26 12.55
N ALA A 570 -2.66 -41.98 12.84
CA ALA A 570 -2.25 -41.56 14.18
C ALA A 570 -3.39 -41.69 15.19
N ILE A 571 -4.64 -41.38 14.80
CA ILE A 571 -5.83 -41.57 15.66
C ILE A 571 -6.06 -43.07 15.95
N GLU A 572 -5.84 -43.92 14.95
CA GLU A 572 -6.02 -45.38 15.05
C GLU A 572 -4.91 -46.07 15.87
N ARG A 573 -3.65 -45.61 15.75
CA ARG A 573 -2.48 -46.21 16.41
C ARG A 573 -2.14 -45.58 17.78
N ALA A 574 -2.77 -44.48 18.16
CA ALA A 574 -2.61 -43.83 19.46
C ALA A 574 -2.88 -44.80 20.62
N SER A 575 -1.92 -44.94 21.56
CA SER A 575 -2.03 -45.93 22.65
C SER A 575 -3.26 -45.68 23.55
N VAL A 576 -4.03 -46.71 23.91
CA VAL A 576 -5.15 -46.61 24.86
C VAL A 576 -4.77 -46.96 26.31
N GLU A 577 -3.48 -47.06 26.63
CA GLU A 577 -3.02 -47.40 27.98
C GLU A 577 -3.22 -46.27 29.01
N LEU A 578 -3.83 -46.63 30.14
CA LEU A 578 -3.82 -45.84 31.37
C LEU A 578 -2.48 -45.95 32.13
N PRO A 579 -2.05 -44.88 32.83
CA PRO A 579 -0.92 -44.93 33.75
C PRO A 579 -1.29 -45.56 35.11
N GLY A 580 -0.34 -46.28 35.72
CA GLY A 580 -0.43 -46.72 37.13
C GLY A 580 -1.35 -47.91 37.40
N LEU A 581 -1.74 -48.06 38.68
CA LEU A 581 -2.46 -49.23 39.20
C LEU A 581 -3.93 -49.33 38.74
N PHE A 582 -4.47 -48.29 38.09
CA PHE A 582 -5.83 -48.25 37.53
C PHE A 582 -6.09 -49.27 36.41
N LYS A 583 -5.07 -49.98 35.94
CA LYS A 583 -5.12 -51.00 34.86
C LYS A 583 -6.06 -52.20 35.11
N ALA A 584 -6.65 -52.34 36.30
CA ALA A 584 -7.29 -53.59 36.76
C ALA A 584 -8.83 -53.64 36.71
N PHE A 585 -9.56 -52.52 36.61
CA PHE A 585 -11.01 -52.49 36.94
C PHE A 585 -11.93 -51.70 35.98
N THR A 586 -11.55 -51.46 34.71
CA THR A 586 -12.40 -50.67 33.78
C THR A 586 -12.43 -51.20 32.35
N ASN A 587 -13.59 -51.05 31.68
CA ASN A 587 -13.74 -51.28 30.22
C ASN A 587 -13.11 -50.16 29.36
N PHE A 588 -12.59 -49.10 30.00
CA PHE A 588 -11.98 -47.89 29.43
C PHE A 588 -11.25 -48.09 28.09
N ALA A 589 -10.34 -49.07 28.00
CA ALA A 589 -9.55 -49.30 26.79
C ALA A 589 -10.42 -49.74 25.61
N ASN A 590 -11.44 -50.57 25.86
CA ASN A 590 -12.44 -50.97 24.86
C ASN A 590 -13.35 -49.79 24.51
N ASP A 591 -13.82 -49.03 25.51
CA ASP A 591 -14.73 -47.91 25.32
C ASP A 591 -14.09 -46.78 24.49
N LEU A 592 -12.83 -46.44 24.76
CA LEU A 592 -12.08 -45.44 24.01
C LEU A 592 -11.69 -45.95 22.60
N THR A 593 -11.31 -47.23 22.47
CA THR A 593 -11.07 -47.84 21.15
C THR A 593 -12.35 -47.84 20.30
N SER A 594 -13.50 -48.14 20.91
CA SER A 594 -14.82 -48.07 20.28
C SER A 594 -15.15 -46.64 19.86
N ALA A 595 -14.96 -45.65 20.74
CA ALA A 595 -15.18 -44.24 20.43
C ALA A 595 -14.35 -43.75 19.24
N ARG A 596 -13.04 -43.98 19.25
CA ARG A 596 -12.16 -43.64 18.12
C ARG A 596 -12.51 -44.44 16.87
N GLY A 597 -12.88 -45.71 17.00
CA GLY A 597 -13.36 -46.54 15.89
C GLY A 597 -14.64 -46.00 15.25
N ASN A 598 -15.60 -45.51 16.04
CA ASN A 598 -16.81 -44.85 15.55
C ASN A 598 -16.46 -43.60 14.74
N LEU A 599 -15.57 -42.75 15.27
CA LEU A 599 -15.09 -41.55 14.58
C LEU A 599 -14.31 -41.88 13.30
N LEU A 600 -13.41 -42.87 13.32
CA LEU A 600 -12.66 -43.30 12.16
C LEU A 600 -13.58 -43.86 11.07
N ARG A 601 -14.66 -44.58 11.42
CA ARG A 601 -15.67 -45.01 10.44
C ARG A 601 -16.45 -43.82 9.87
N ALA A 602 -16.89 -42.87 10.69
CA ALA A 602 -17.55 -41.64 10.23
C ALA A 602 -16.68 -40.83 9.25
N VAL A 603 -15.39 -40.66 9.58
CA VAL A 603 -14.44 -39.88 8.78
C VAL A 603 -14.00 -40.65 7.52
N ARG A 604 -13.85 -41.98 7.57
CA ARG A 604 -13.57 -42.82 6.38
C ARG A 604 -14.78 -42.93 5.45
N ALA A 605 -16.01 -42.79 5.95
CA ALA A 605 -17.24 -42.75 5.14
C ALA A 605 -17.48 -41.41 4.42
N HIS A 606 -16.65 -40.38 4.66
CA HIS A 606 -16.78 -39.07 4.03
C HIS A 606 -16.29 -39.11 2.56
N PRO A 607 -17.17 -38.87 1.56
CA PRO A 607 -16.89 -39.17 0.14
C PRO A 607 -15.85 -38.25 -0.50
N GLU A 608 -15.71 -37.03 0.00
CA GLU A 608 -14.77 -36.02 -0.48
C GLU A 608 -14.00 -35.37 0.68
N GLU A 609 -13.20 -34.33 0.42
CA GLU A 609 -12.58 -33.50 1.45
C GLU A 609 -13.46 -32.31 1.82
N GLY A 610 -13.56 -31.99 3.11
CA GLY A 610 -14.42 -30.90 3.56
C GLY A 610 -14.75 -30.93 5.05
N PRO A 611 -15.66 -30.03 5.49
CA PRO A 611 -16.25 -30.01 6.82
C PRO A 611 -16.81 -31.36 7.27
N LEU A 612 -16.61 -31.75 8.53
CA LEU A 612 -17.27 -32.94 9.07
C LEU A 612 -18.79 -32.76 9.10
N GLN A 613 -19.51 -33.73 8.53
CA GLN A 613 -20.97 -33.79 8.50
C GLN A 613 -21.53 -34.46 9.76
N ARG A 614 -22.58 -33.87 10.34
CA ARG A 614 -23.35 -34.41 11.46
C ARG A 614 -23.91 -35.80 11.14
N GLU A 615 -24.53 -35.94 9.98
CA GLU A 615 -25.21 -37.18 9.61
C GLU A 615 -24.25 -38.37 9.62
N LEU A 616 -23.03 -38.21 9.08
CA LEU A 616 -22.00 -39.26 9.10
C LEU A 616 -21.51 -39.57 10.52
N LEU A 617 -21.38 -38.57 11.39
CA LEU A 617 -20.99 -38.76 12.79
C LEU A 617 -22.08 -39.54 13.54
N GLU A 618 -23.32 -39.09 13.47
CA GLU A 618 -24.47 -39.69 14.18
C GLU A 618 -24.79 -41.10 13.63
N ARG A 619 -24.77 -41.31 12.31
CA ARG A 619 -24.94 -42.61 11.64
C ARG A 619 -23.92 -43.66 12.09
N HIS A 620 -22.70 -43.24 12.45
CA HIS A 620 -21.65 -44.14 12.95
C HIS A 620 -21.51 -44.12 14.49
N GLY A 621 -22.47 -43.53 15.20
CA GLY A 621 -22.58 -43.59 16.67
C GLY A 621 -21.76 -42.54 17.43
N VAL A 622 -21.24 -41.51 16.75
CA VAL A 622 -20.52 -40.40 17.38
C VAL A 622 -21.53 -39.35 17.86
N THR A 623 -21.95 -39.46 19.12
CA THR A 623 -22.91 -38.56 19.77
C THR A 623 -22.22 -37.54 20.68
N ARG A 624 -22.93 -36.47 21.06
CA ARG A 624 -22.46 -35.48 22.08
C ARG A 624 -22.00 -36.17 23.37
N ALA A 625 -22.74 -37.19 23.84
CA ALA A 625 -22.41 -37.94 25.04
C ALA A 625 -21.14 -38.78 24.87
N LEU A 626 -20.99 -39.47 23.73
CA LEU A 626 -19.77 -40.23 23.44
C LEU A 626 -18.55 -39.31 23.33
N ALA A 627 -18.68 -38.16 22.68
CA ALA A 627 -17.60 -37.17 22.58
C ALA A 627 -17.23 -36.57 23.95
N ALA A 628 -18.20 -36.32 24.84
CA ALA A 628 -17.93 -35.88 26.21
C ALA A 628 -17.21 -36.95 27.05
N SER A 629 -17.59 -38.23 26.91
CA SER A 629 -16.92 -39.35 27.57
C SER A 629 -15.49 -39.54 27.03
N ALA A 630 -15.34 -39.58 25.70
CA ALA A 630 -14.04 -39.73 25.05
C ALA A 630 -13.08 -38.56 25.37
N TYR A 631 -13.58 -37.32 25.46
CA TYR A 631 -12.80 -36.17 25.94
C TYR A 631 -12.16 -36.43 27.31
N LYS A 632 -12.94 -36.95 28.27
CA LYS A 632 -12.42 -37.31 29.61
C LYS A 632 -11.40 -38.45 29.50
N MET A 633 -11.75 -39.52 28.77
CA MET A 633 -10.86 -40.67 28.62
C MET A 633 -9.52 -40.32 27.96
N GLU A 634 -9.46 -39.37 27.00
CA GLU A 634 -8.17 -38.92 26.48
C GLU A 634 -7.30 -38.24 27.56
N TRP A 635 -7.89 -37.45 28.45
CA TRP A 635 -7.16 -36.84 29.56
C TRP A 635 -6.72 -37.84 30.63
N ASP A 636 -7.52 -38.85 30.93
CA ASP A 636 -7.20 -39.90 31.90
C ASP A 636 -5.94 -40.72 31.48
N ARG A 637 -5.58 -40.73 30.19
CA ARG A 637 -4.32 -41.32 29.67
C ARG A 637 -3.05 -40.53 30.03
N LYS A 638 -3.16 -39.31 30.58
CA LYS A 638 -2.03 -38.38 30.71
C LYS A 638 -0.95 -38.92 31.64
N ARG A 639 0.28 -39.01 31.14
CA ARG A 639 1.44 -39.50 31.91
C ARG A 639 2.06 -38.36 32.70
N GLU A 640 2.17 -38.52 34.02
CA GLU A 640 2.88 -37.55 34.86
C GLU A 640 4.36 -37.48 34.47
N PRO A 641 4.93 -36.30 34.14
CA PRO A 641 6.33 -36.21 33.70
C PRO A 641 7.39 -36.43 34.77
N ASN A 642 6.99 -36.42 36.05
CA ASN A 642 7.88 -36.51 37.21
C ASN A 642 9.01 -35.46 37.24
N ILE A 643 8.88 -34.36 36.47
CA ILE A 643 9.76 -33.20 36.57
C ILE A 643 9.50 -32.52 37.92
N LEU A 644 10.58 -32.25 38.65
CA LEU A 644 10.57 -31.63 39.97
C LEU A 644 11.37 -30.31 39.96
N PRO A 645 10.99 -29.34 40.82
CA PRO A 645 11.81 -28.16 41.07
C PRO A 645 13.24 -28.53 41.49
N GLY A 646 14.23 -27.87 40.89
CA GLY A 646 15.66 -28.15 41.12
C GLY A 646 16.22 -29.37 40.36
N MET A 647 15.43 -30.06 39.55
CA MET A 647 15.90 -31.20 38.76
C MET A 647 16.92 -30.79 37.67
N GLU A 648 18.02 -31.54 37.59
CA GLU A 648 19.10 -31.41 36.61
C GLU A 648 18.60 -31.41 35.15
N PRO A 649 19.07 -30.51 34.26
CA PRO A 649 18.57 -30.41 32.88
C PRO A 649 18.64 -31.70 32.07
N LYS A 650 19.63 -32.57 32.32
CA LYS A 650 19.73 -33.89 31.68
C LYS A 650 18.58 -34.82 32.08
N ALA A 651 18.18 -34.80 33.36
CA ALA A 651 17.05 -35.58 33.86
C ALA A 651 15.71 -35.02 33.35
N ARG A 652 15.54 -33.68 33.33
CA ARG A 652 14.34 -33.04 32.76
C ARG A 652 14.15 -33.40 31.28
N LYS A 653 15.22 -33.40 30.48
CA LYS A 653 15.17 -33.83 29.07
C LYS A 653 14.85 -35.31 28.90
N ALA A 654 15.29 -36.18 29.83
CA ALA A 654 14.86 -37.58 29.85
C ALA A 654 13.36 -37.73 30.15
N SER A 655 12.82 -36.96 31.10
CA SER A 655 11.37 -36.89 31.34
C SER A 655 10.60 -36.41 30.10
N VAL A 656 11.05 -35.33 29.43
CA VAL A 656 10.45 -34.84 28.17
C VAL A 656 10.41 -35.96 27.12
N ALA A 657 11.53 -36.66 26.90
CA ALA A 657 11.60 -37.76 25.94
C ALA A 657 10.69 -38.94 26.29
N ALA A 658 10.46 -39.22 27.59
CA ALA A 658 9.62 -40.34 28.04
C ALA A 658 8.10 -40.09 27.90
N VAL A 659 7.63 -38.84 27.93
CA VAL A 659 6.19 -38.53 28.01
C VAL A 659 5.68 -37.44 27.05
N GLY A 660 6.54 -36.56 26.55
CA GLY A 660 6.12 -35.33 25.85
C GLY A 660 5.32 -35.59 24.58
N GLN A 661 5.71 -36.60 23.79
CA GLN A 661 4.97 -37.01 22.59
C GLN A 661 3.57 -37.54 22.94
N HIS A 662 3.46 -38.45 23.90
CA HIS A 662 2.19 -39.03 24.39
C HIS A 662 1.26 -37.95 24.97
N ASN A 663 1.80 -37.06 25.80
CA ASN A 663 1.03 -35.94 26.37
C ASN A 663 0.66 -34.87 25.34
N THR A 664 1.34 -34.80 24.19
CA THR A 664 0.97 -33.93 23.06
C THR A 664 -0.13 -34.56 22.20
N GLU A 665 -0.03 -35.86 21.93
CA GLU A 665 -1.09 -36.64 21.26
C GLU A 665 -2.43 -36.55 22.03
N ILE A 666 -2.39 -36.66 23.37
CA ILE A 666 -3.55 -36.45 24.24
C ILE A 666 -4.17 -35.07 24.05
N LYS A 667 -3.37 -34.00 24.05
CA LYS A 667 -3.89 -32.62 23.85
C LYS A 667 -4.57 -32.47 22.48
N LEU A 668 -4.05 -33.13 21.44
CA LEU A 668 -4.64 -33.13 20.09
C LEU A 668 -5.98 -33.86 20.06
N LEU A 669 -6.04 -35.09 20.59
CA LEU A 669 -7.25 -35.92 20.64
C LEU A 669 -8.32 -35.34 21.57
N ALA A 670 -7.97 -34.88 22.77
CA ALA A 670 -8.90 -34.22 23.68
C ALA A 670 -9.44 -32.91 23.07
N GLY A 671 -8.60 -32.11 22.41
CA GLY A 671 -9.06 -30.92 21.68
C GLY A 671 -10.02 -31.24 20.53
N LEU A 672 -9.83 -32.37 19.85
CA LEU A 672 -10.75 -32.89 18.83
C LEU A 672 -12.09 -33.33 19.44
N TRP A 673 -12.08 -34.09 20.53
CA TRP A 673 -13.33 -34.51 21.20
C TRP A 673 -14.11 -33.35 21.81
N ALA A 674 -13.43 -32.30 22.28
CA ALA A 674 -14.09 -31.06 22.73
C ALA A 674 -14.89 -30.40 21.61
N GLU A 675 -14.27 -30.16 20.45
CA GLU A 675 -14.98 -29.56 19.29
C GLU A 675 -16.07 -30.49 18.74
N LEU A 676 -15.90 -31.82 18.79
CA LEU A 676 -16.95 -32.77 18.42
C LEU A 676 -18.15 -32.68 19.39
N ARG A 677 -17.89 -32.65 20.70
CA ARG A 677 -18.93 -32.48 21.74
C ARG A 677 -19.70 -31.17 21.53
N ASP A 678 -19.00 -30.08 21.25
CA ASP A 678 -19.58 -28.74 21.18
C ASP A 678 -20.30 -28.52 19.83
N PHE A 679 -19.78 -29.06 18.73
CA PHE A 679 -20.49 -29.14 17.44
C PHE A 679 -21.79 -29.96 17.54
N LEU A 680 -21.72 -31.16 18.14
CA LEU A 680 -22.87 -32.05 18.27
C LEU A 680 -23.92 -31.54 19.28
N ALA A 681 -23.55 -30.62 20.17
CA ALA A 681 -24.49 -29.89 21.04
C ALA A 681 -25.30 -28.80 20.31
N GLY A 682 -24.77 -28.27 19.20
CA GLY A 682 -25.52 -27.40 18.29
C GLY A 682 -26.41 -28.18 17.31
N SER A 683 -27.07 -27.46 16.40
CA SER A 683 -27.95 -28.03 15.35
C SER A 683 -27.37 -27.97 13.94
N ALA A 684 -26.11 -27.52 13.77
CA ALA A 684 -25.50 -27.35 12.45
C ALA A 684 -25.25 -28.71 11.76
N GLU A 685 -25.53 -28.77 10.46
CA GLU A 685 -25.37 -29.97 9.61
C GLU A 685 -23.90 -30.33 9.37
N ALA A 686 -23.00 -29.34 9.34
CA ALA A 686 -21.57 -29.55 9.15
C ALA A 686 -20.73 -28.55 9.96
N SER A 687 -19.54 -28.96 10.39
CA SER A 687 -18.69 -28.21 11.32
C SER A 687 -17.85 -27.14 10.61
N GLY A 688 -17.93 -25.90 11.08
CA GLY A 688 -17.02 -24.82 10.66
C GLY A 688 -15.59 -24.93 11.20
N ARG A 689 -15.34 -25.85 12.15
CA ARG A 689 -14.07 -25.99 12.90
C ARG A 689 -13.33 -27.29 12.68
N LEU A 690 -14.02 -28.33 12.20
CA LEU A 690 -13.46 -29.66 11.93
C LEU A 690 -13.61 -30.00 10.45
N SER A 691 -12.50 -30.27 9.76
CA SER A 691 -12.50 -30.64 8.34
C SER A 691 -11.56 -31.79 8.05
N LEU A 692 -12.00 -32.75 7.23
CA LEU A 692 -11.15 -33.78 6.65
C LEU A 692 -10.43 -33.22 5.41
N ARG A 693 -9.10 -33.34 5.35
CA ARG A 693 -8.26 -32.86 4.24
C ARG A 693 -7.20 -33.90 3.87
N TYR A 694 -6.63 -33.81 2.68
CA TYR A 694 -5.34 -34.40 2.37
C TYR A 694 -4.23 -33.41 2.66
N ASP A 695 -3.16 -33.86 3.33
CA ASP A 695 -1.98 -33.05 3.62
C ASP A 695 -0.79 -33.57 2.81
N SER A 696 -0.31 -32.74 1.88
CA SER A 696 0.78 -33.08 0.97
C SER A 696 2.16 -33.09 1.64
N GLU A 697 2.32 -32.56 2.85
CA GLU A 697 3.60 -32.63 3.58
C GLU A 697 3.80 -34.00 4.25
N VAL A 698 2.73 -34.77 4.46
CA VAL A 698 2.73 -36.10 5.10
C VAL A 698 2.01 -37.17 4.26
N GLU A 699 1.67 -36.84 3.02
CA GLU A 699 1.00 -37.69 2.01
C GLU A 699 -0.24 -38.47 2.51
N ALA A 700 -1.01 -37.88 3.43
CA ALA A 700 -2.08 -38.59 4.15
C ALA A 700 -3.35 -37.76 4.35
N ARG A 701 -4.50 -38.44 4.52
CA ARG A 701 -5.72 -37.79 5.04
C ARG A 701 -5.50 -37.41 6.50
N VAL A 702 -5.68 -36.12 6.81
CA VAL A 702 -5.64 -35.52 8.14
C VAL A 702 -7.01 -35.01 8.55
N LEU A 703 -7.29 -35.10 9.85
CA LEU A 703 -8.37 -34.34 10.45
C LEU A 703 -7.82 -33.00 10.94
N GLU A 704 -8.32 -31.91 10.36
CA GLU A 704 -7.92 -30.54 10.64
C GLU A 704 -8.89 -29.91 11.65
N ARG A 705 -8.36 -29.42 12.77
CA ARG A 705 -9.10 -28.69 13.82
C ARG A 705 -8.66 -27.23 13.88
N ARG A 706 -9.62 -26.31 13.90
CA ARG A 706 -9.44 -24.88 14.16
C ARG A 706 -10.40 -24.46 15.27
N SER A 707 -9.93 -24.52 16.51
CA SER A 707 -10.70 -24.08 17.67
C SER A 707 -10.81 -22.56 17.73
N LEU A 708 -11.83 -22.06 18.41
CA LEU A 708 -11.95 -20.64 18.75
C LEU A 708 -11.45 -20.44 20.19
N ASP A 709 -10.42 -19.62 20.39
CA ASP A 709 -9.85 -19.33 21.71
C ASP A 709 -10.68 -18.23 22.41
N ALA A 710 -11.95 -18.57 22.66
CA ALA A 710 -12.93 -17.71 23.33
C ALA A 710 -12.60 -17.50 24.82
N VAL A 711 -13.09 -16.38 25.38
CA VAL A 711 -12.97 -16.05 26.81
C VAL A 711 -13.53 -17.19 27.66
N VAL A 712 -12.66 -17.87 28.42
CA VAL A 712 -13.05 -19.07 29.17
C VAL A 712 -13.75 -18.71 30.49
N SER A 713 -14.61 -19.60 30.98
CA SER A 713 -15.52 -19.34 32.12
C SER A 713 -14.86 -18.98 33.46
N SER A 714 -13.54 -19.17 33.61
CA SER A 714 -12.79 -18.61 34.76
C SER A 714 -12.65 -17.08 34.73
N TRP A 715 -13.10 -16.42 33.67
CA TRP A 715 -13.19 -14.97 33.52
C TRP A 715 -14.65 -14.49 33.52
N SER A 716 -15.58 -15.24 34.14
CA SER A 716 -17.01 -14.91 34.12
C SER A 716 -17.33 -13.68 34.97
N ALA A 717 -17.50 -12.54 34.30
CA ALA A 717 -17.91 -11.25 34.87
C ALA A 717 -18.53 -10.36 33.78
N PRO A 718 -19.21 -9.25 34.13
CA PRO A 718 -19.63 -8.24 33.16
C PRO A 718 -18.43 -7.70 32.39
N VAL A 719 -18.59 -7.58 31.07
CA VAL A 719 -17.54 -7.12 30.15
C VAL A 719 -17.95 -5.78 29.54
N LEU A 720 -17.02 -4.83 29.45
CA LEU A 720 -17.11 -3.61 28.66
C LEU A 720 -16.17 -3.71 27.45
N ALA A 721 -16.71 -3.93 26.26
CA ALA A 721 -15.93 -4.00 25.02
C ALA A 721 -15.97 -2.66 24.27
N ILE A 722 -14.81 -2.02 24.10
CA ILE A 722 -14.67 -0.72 23.44
C ILE A 722 -13.68 -0.78 22.26
N ASP A 723 -14.17 -0.56 21.05
CA ASP A 723 -13.37 -0.63 19.80
C ASP A 723 -13.85 0.44 18.80
N ALA A 724 -12.94 1.02 18.03
CA ALA A 724 -13.29 1.89 16.90
C ALA A 724 -14.00 1.12 15.76
N THR A 725 -13.71 -0.17 15.67
CA THR A 725 -14.10 -1.04 14.57
C THR A 725 -15.00 -2.20 14.99
N LEU A 726 -15.63 -2.06 16.17
CA LEU A 726 -16.46 -3.07 16.83
C LEU A 726 -17.43 -3.77 15.84
N PRO A 727 -17.35 -5.11 15.68
CA PRO A 727 -18.29 -5.87 14.85
C PRO A 727 -19.66 -6.05 15.53
N LYS A 728 -20.62 -6.63 14.79
CA LYS A 728 -21.95 -6.97 15.31
C LYS A 728 -21.86 -7.97 16.48
N ALA A 729 -22.83 -7.92 17.38
CA ALA A 729 -22.92 -8.81 18.56
C ALA A 729 -22.72 -10.30 18.22
N SER A 730 -23.27 -10.78 17.11
CA SER A 730 -23.14 -12.17 16.65
C SER A 730 -21.71 -12.63 16.29
N LEU A 731 -20.73 -11.72 16.19
CA LEU A 731 -19.30 -12.05 16.08
C LEU A 731 -18.56 -11.89 17.42
N LEU A 732 -19.14 -11.16 18.37
CA LEU A 732 -18.59 -10.92 19.71
C LEU A 732 -19.02 -12.01 20.69
N GLU A 733 -20.29 -12.44 20.68
CA GLU A 733 -20.84 -13.43 21.60
C GLU A 733 -20.08 -14.77 21.58
N PRO A 734 -19.69 -15.36 20.42
CA PRO A 734 -18.89 -16.58 20.40
C PRO A 734 -17.47 -16.40 20.97
N VAL A 735 -16.94 -15.17 20.96
CA VAL A 735 -15.58 -14.84 21.42
C VAL A 735 -15.56 -14.46 22.89
N ILE A 736 -16.53 -13.66 23.36
CA ILE A 736 -16.62 -13.19 24.76
C ILE A 736 -17.32 -14.26 25.64
N GLY A 737 -17.96 -15.27 25.05
CA GLY A 737 -18.54 -16.41 25.77
C GLY A 737 -19.87 -16.11 26.49
N GLN A 738 -20.41 -14.91 26.29
CA GLN A 738 -21.62 -14.41 26.94
C GLN A 738 -22.35 -13.41 26.04
N ARG A 739 -23.64 -13.14 26.34
CA ARG A 739 -24.52 -12.27 25.53
C ARG A 739 -23.98 -10.84 25.43
N VAL A 740 -24.06 -10.22 24.26
CA VAL A 740 -23.47 -8.89 23.98
C VAL A 740 -24.54 -7.87 23.58
N GLU A 741 -24.67 -6.80 24.37
CA GLU A 741 -25.53 -5.67 24.07
C GLU A 741 -24.71 -4.48 23.56
N ILE A 742 -24.86 -4.13 22.27
CA ILE A 742 -24.24 -2.92 21.71
C ILE A 742 -25.01 -1.70 22.22
N ARG A 743 -24.37 -0.91 23.08
CA ARG A 743 -24.91 0.30 23.73
C ARG A 743 -24.84 1.55 22.84
N ALA A 744 -23.77 1.71 22.05
CA ALA A 744 -23.55 2.93 21.27
C ALA A 744 -22.66 2.74 20.02
N ASP A 745 -22.81 3.65 19.05
CA ASP A 745 -21.99 3.79 17.84
C ASP A 745 -21.54 5.26 17.70
N ILE A 746 -20.48 5.62 18.41
CA ILE A 746 -20.04 6.99 18.70
C ILE A 746 -18.95 7.40 17.71
N THR A 747 -19.26 8.39 16.87
CA THR A 747 -18.33 9.02 15.92
C THR A 747 -18.42 10.55 16.04
N ALA A 748 -17.36 11.25 15.68
CA ALA A 748 -17.23 12.68 15.91
C ALA A 748 -16.74 13.43 14.66
N ARG A 749 -17.14 14.69 14.53
CA ARG A 749 -16.63 15.56 13.46
C ARG A 749 -15.16 15.87 13.73
N TRP A 750 -14.34 15.74 12.70
CA TRP A 750 -12.92 16.09 12.75
C TRP A 750 -12.74 17.60 12.88
N SER A 751 -11.57 18.01 13.36
CA SER A 751 -11.20 19.41 13.44
C SER A 751 -11.00 19.99 12.03
N ASP A 752 -11.44 21.23 11.82
CA ASP A 752 -11.24 22.02 10.59
C ASP A 752 -9.75 22.22 10.23
N HIS A 753 -8.84 21.83 11.14
CA HIS A 753 -7.40 21.81 10.94
C HIS A 753 -6.86 20.48 10.38
N VAL A 754 -7.74 19.61 9.87
CA VAL A 754 -7.39 18.39 9.11
C VAL A 754 -7.88 18.52 7.68
N THR A 755 -7.03 18.22 6.71
CA THR A 755 -7.44 18.09 5.29
C THR A 755 -7.25 16.66 4.80
N ALA A 756 -8.34 15.99 4.46
CA ALA A 756 -8.40 14.58 4.12
C ALA A 756 -8.72 14.35 2.64
N ARG A 757 -7.96 13.46 2.00
CA ARG A 757 -8.05 13.18 0.57
C ARG A 757 -7.96 11.68 0.30
N GLN A 758 -8.92 11.14 -0.45
CA GLN A 758 -8.89 9.73 -0.89
C GLN A 758 -8.52 9.63 -2.38
N ILE A 759 -7.53 8.82 -2.69
CA ILE A 759 -6.95 8.67 -4.03
C ILE A 759 -7.42 7.36 -4.66
N LEU A 760 -8.37 7.48 -5.59
CA LEU A 760 -9.18 6.40 -6.17
C LEU A 760 -8.66 5.89 -7.52
N GLY A 761 -9.00 4.64 -7.86
CA GLY A 761 -8.45 3.93 -9.02
C GLY A 761 -6.98 3.57 -8.84
N SER A 762 -6.52 3.48 -7.59
CA SER A 762 -5.10 3.36 -7.29
C SER A 762 -4.58 1.92 -7.52
N PRO A 763 -3.44 1.72 -8.19
CA PRO A 763 -2.93 0.38 -8.49
C PRO A 763 -2.17 -0.24 -7.30
N THR A 764 -2.80 -0.25 -6.12
CA THR A 764 -2.19 -0.56 -4.82
C THR A 764 -2.51 -1.97 -4.28
N THR A 765 -3.03 -2.88 -5.11
CA THR A 765 -3.20 -4.30 -4.72
C THR A 765 -1.85 -5.02 -4.65
N ALA A 766 -1.76 -6.08 -3.82
CA ALA A 766 -0.49 -6.77 -3.54
C ALA A 766 0.29 -7.20 -4.81
N ASN A 767 -0.42 -7.72 -5.83
CA ASN A 767 0.19 -8.06 -7.12
C ASN A 767 0.69 -6.81 -7.86
N LYS A 768 -0.13 -5.75 -7.98
CA LYS A 768 0.26 -4.51 -8.68
C LYS A 768 1.48 -3.84 -8.02
N LEU A 769 1.57 -3.88 -6.69
CA LEU A 769 2.72 -3.42 -5.90
C LEU A 769 3.95 -4.33 -6.01
N GLY A 770 3.77 -5.65 -6.23
CA GLY A 770 4.86 -6.63 -6.26
C GLY A 770 5.22 -7.22 -4.90
N ILE A 771 4.29 -7.21 -3.95
CA ILE A 771 4.47 -7.66 -2.57
C ILE A 771 3.82 -9.01 -2.27
N VAL A 772 3.46 -9.78 -3.30
CA VAL A 772 2.90 -11.13 -3.16
C VAL A 772 3.99 -12.08 -2.64
N GLU A 773 3.64 -12.88 -1.64
CA GLU A 773 4.55 -13.85 -1.03
C GLU A 773 4.97 -14.94 -2.04
N GLY A 774 6.23 -15.38 -1.95
CA GLY A 774 6.85 -16.26 -2.95
C GLY A 774 7.05 -15.66 -4.35
N GLN A 775 6.52 -14.47 -4.66
CA GLN A 775 6.49 -13.89 -6.01
C GLN A 775 7.10 -12.49 -6.08
N GLN A 776 8.20 -12.26 -5.36
CA GLN A 776 8.91 -10.98 -5.37
C GLN A 776 9.62 -10.76 -6.72
N PRO A 777 9.38 -9.64 -7.42
CA PRO A 777 10.18 -9.27 -8.59
C PRO A 777 11.60 -8.89 -8.16
N PRO A 778 12.62 -9.03 -9.04
CA PRO A 778 13.99 -8.62 -8.72
C PRO A 778 14.12 -7.11 -8.48
N GLU A 779 13.24 -6.31 -9.09
CA GLU A 779 13.23 -4.85 -9.01
C GLU A 779 11.87 -4.30 -8.52
N PRO A 780 11.84 -3.20 -7.73
CA PRO A 780 10.61 -2.56 -7.30
C PRO A 780 9.73 -2.12 -8.49
N LYS A 781 8.45 -2.52 -8.49
CA LYS A 781 7.53 -2.18 -9.59
C LYS A 781 7.37 -0.66 -9.74
N ARG A 782 7.15 -0.17 -10.97
CA ARG A 782 7.04 1.27 -11.32
C ARG A 782 6.06 2.07 -10.44
N ILE A 783 5.02 1.42 -9.88
CA ILE A 783 4.10 2.04 -8.91
C ILE A 783 4.80 2.48 -7.62
N VAL A 784 5.79 1.74 -7.13
CA VAL A 784 6.53 2.09 -5.90
C VAL A 784 7.24 3.45 -6.08
N HIS A 785 7.80 3.70 -7.26
CA HIS A 785 8.44 4.98 -7.60
C HIS A 785 7.44 6.15 -7.64
N TYR A 786 6.22 5.92 -8.13
CA TYR A 786 5.16 6.92 -8.12
C TYR A 786 4.66 7.24 -6.70
N LEU A 787 4.53 6.23 -5.84
CA LEU A 787 4.21 6.42 -4.42
C LEU A 787 5.34 7.16 -3.70
N LEU A 788 6.60 6.83 -4.01
CA LEU A 788 7.78 7.47 -3.46
C LEU A 788 7.85 8.96 -3.83
N ARG A 789 7.50 9.35 -5.06
CA ARG A 789 7.39 10.77 -5.48
C ARG A 789 6.37 11.54 -4.65
N LEU A 790 5.19 10.95 -4.40
CA LEU A 790 4.17 11.55 -3.54
C LEU A 790 4.65 11.69 -2.09
N ILE A 791 5.31 10.66 -1.54
CA ILE A 791 5.92 10.70 -0.20
C ILE A 791 7.01 11.79 -0.12
N ARG A 792 7.93 11.84 -1.10
CA ARG A 792 9.02 12.84 -1.18
C ARG A 792 8.48 14.26 -1.22
N LEU A 793 7.47 14.53 -2.06
CA LEU A 793 6.84 15.86 -2.14
C LEU A 793 6.10 16.23 -0.85
N ARG A 794 5.26 15.33 -0.31
CA ARG A 794 4.52 15.58 0.94
C ARG A 794 5.46 15.82 2.12
N ALA A 795 6.54 15.06 2.24
CA ALA A 795 7.55 15.24 3.28
C ALA A 795 8.30 16.58 3.17
N ALA A 796 8.67 16.98 1.95
CA ALA A 796 9.30 18.27 1.67
C ALA A 796 8.39 19.46 2.03
N LEU A 797 7.10 19.37 1.68
CA LEU A 797 6.10 20.40 1.99
C LEU A 797 5.72 20.48 3.47
N ALA A 798 5.82 19.36 4.21
CA ALA A 798 5.51 19.30 5.63
C ALA A 798 6.67 19.71 6.55
N TRP A 799 7.87 19.96 5.99
CA TRP A 799 9.10 20.19 6.75
C TRP A 799 9.01 21.40 7.70
N PRO A 800 9.51 21.30 8.96
CA PRO A 800 10.23 20.16 9.57
C PRO A 800 9.33 19.09 10.21
N GLY A 801 8.01 19.18 10.06
CA GLY A 801 7.06 18.24 10.65
C GLY A 801 7.18 16.83 10.09
N VAL A 802 6.89 15.84 10.95
CA VAL A 802 6.94 14.41 10.59
C VAL A 802 5.75 14.03 9.70
N VAL A 803 5.99 13.24 8.64
CA VAL A 803 4.94 12.57 7.85
C VAL A 803 4.96 11.08 8.15
N ALA A 804 3.83 10.54 8.60
CA ALA A 804 3.68 9.11 8.80
C ALA A 804 3.27 8.41 7.49
N VAL A 805 3.92 7.30 7.15
CA VAL A 805 3.57 6.43 6.01
C VAL A 805 3.17 5.05 6.53
N ILE A 806 1.93 4.63 6.28
CA ILE A 806 1.39 3.34 6.74
C ILE A 806 0.97 2.49 5.54
N ALA A 807 1.43 1.24 5.46
CA ALA A 807 1.17 0.35 4.32
C ALA A 807 1.28 -1.14 4.71
N PRO A 808 1.12 -2.10 3.79
CA PRO A 808 1.48 -3.49 4.07
C PRO A 808 2.99 -3.62 4.35
N LYS A 809 3.37 -4.46 5.32
CA LYS A 809 4.75 -4.58 5.83
C LYS A 809 5.83 -4.65 4.74
N ARG A 810 5.64 -5.51 3.74
CA ARG A 810 6.58 -5.69 2.61
C ARG A 810 6.70 -4.48 1.69
N LEU A 811 5.69 -3.60 1.60
CA LEU A 811 5.85 -2.32 0.90
C LEU A 811 6.71 -1.34 1.71
N ILE A 812 6.56 -1.32 3.04
CA ILE A 812 7.39 -0.49 3.93
C ILE A 812 8.85 -0.95 3.87
N GLU A 813 9.10 -2.27 3.85
CA GLU A 813 10.45 -2.84 3.68
C GLU A 813 11.09 -2.40 2.35
N ILE A 814 10.35 -2.47 1.24
CA ILE A 814 10.82 -1.99 -0.07
C ILE A 814 11.06 -0.47 -0.06
N LEU A 815 10.14 0.33 0.49
CA LEU A 815 10.29 1.80 0.57
C LEU A 815 11.50 2.20 1.42
N LYS A 816 11.78 1.50 2.54
CA LYS A 816 12.99 1.69 3.33
C LYS A 816 14.26 1.30 2.57
N GLY A 817 14.23 0.21 1.80
CA GLY A 817 15.36 -0.24 0.97
C GLY A 817 15.73 0.74 -0.15
N ILE A 818 14.76 1.52 -0.66
CA ILE A 818 15.01 2.59 -1.66
C ILE A 818 15.45 3.90 -0.98
N GLY A 819 15.09 4.11 0.28
CA GLY A 819 15.40 5.31 1.06
C GLY A 819 14.25 6.32 1.09
N LEU A 820 14.01 6.88 2.28
CA LEU A 820 12.94 7.83 2.59
C LEU A 820 13.51 9.16 3.14
N PRO A 821 12.81 10.30 2.97
CA PRO A 821 13.21 11.58 3.56
C PRO A 821 13.33 11.50 5.11
N PRO A 822 14.21 12.29 5.75
CA PRO A 822 14.52 12.16 7.17
C PRO A 822 13.35 12.49 8.12
N ASN A 823 12.34 13.23 7.67
CA ASN A 823 11.10 13.48 8.41
C ASN A 823 9.96 12.50 8.07
N VAL A 824 10.24 11.38 7.37
CA VAL A 824 9.25 10.32 7.11
C VAL A 824 9.41 9.18 8.10
N GLU A 825 8.38 8.97 8.90
CA GLU A 825 8.23 7.80 9.75
C GLU A 825 7.34 6.73 9.09
N THR A 826 7.52 5.47 9.49
CA THR A 826 6.79 4.33 8.89
C THR A 826 6.05 3.47 9.91
N GLY A 827 4.83 3.06 9.58
CA GLY A 827 4.11 1.97 10.23
C GLY A 827 3.65 0.92 9.23
N HIS A 828 3.19 -0.24 9.71
CA HIS A 828 2.50 -1.21 8.85
C HIS A 828 1.18 -1.69 9.45
N TYR A 829 0.22 -2.04 8.61
CA TYR A 829 -1.03 -2.67 9.05
C TYR A 829 -0.72 -3.92 9.91
N GLY A 830 -1.49 -4.13 10.98
CA GLY A 830 -1.21 -5.12 12.03
C GLY A 830 -0.12 -4.71 13.05
N GLY A 831 0.65 -3.65 12.80
CA GLY A 831 1.77 -3.19 13.65
C GLY A 831 1.65 -1.74 14.13
N ILE A 832 0.42 -1.20 14.21
CA ILE A 832 0.15 0.22 14.52
C ILE A 832 -0.69 0.46 15.78
N ALA A 833 -1.30 -0.58 16.37
CA ALA A 833 -2.01 -0.46 17.64
C ALA A 833 -1.04 -0.03 18.77
N GLY A 834 -1.47 0.90 19.62
CA GLY A 834 -0.63 1.48 20.68
C GLY A 834 0.42 2.50 20.24
N ILE A 835 0.58 2.81 18.95
CA ILE A 835 1.48 3.90 18.51
C ILE A 835 0.81 5.26 18.75
N ASP A 836 1.42 6.11 19.58
CA ASP A 836 0.98 7.49 19.84
C ASP A 836 1.93 8.59 19.32
N ARG A 837 3.17 8.25 18.94
CA ARG A 837 4.19 9.27 18.55
C ARG A 837 3.83 10.10 17.31
N TRP A 838 2.86 9.67 16.51
CA TRP A 838 2.34 10.42 15.36
C TRP A 838 1.18 11.37 15.69
N ARG A 839 0.79 11.51 16.96
CA ARG A 839 -0.29 12.41 17.41
C ARG A 839 -0.12 13.88 16.99
N THR A 840 1.12 14.32 16.75
CA THR A 840 1.50 15.67 16.26
C THR A 840 2.13 15.64 14.87
N ALA A 841 2.12 14.51 14.15
CA ALA A 841 2.65 14.44 12.78
C ALA A 841 1.94 15.44 11.86
N ALA A 842 2.67 16.11 10.97
CA ALA A 842 2.13 17.09 10.02
C ALA A 842 1.32 16.43 8.87
N GLY A 843 1.37 15.11 8.74
CA GLY A 843 0.39 14.36 7.96
C GLY A 843 0.58 12.86 7.96
N LEU A 844 -0.36 12.19 7.29
CA LEU A 844 -0.42 10.74 7.09
C LEU A 844 -0.59 10.41 5.61
N ILE A 845 0.10 9.37 5.15
CA ILE A 845 -0.13 8.71 3.87
C ILE A 845 -0.38 7.22 4.16
N THR A 846 -1.61 6.75 3.98
CA THR A 846 -1.96 5.32 4.16
C THR A 846 -2.17 4.66 2.79
N ILE A 847 -1.46 3.57 2.51
CA ILE A 847 -1.27 3.04 1.14
C ILE A 847 -1.84 1.63 1.02
N GLY A 848 -2.67 1.40 0.00
CA GLY A 848 -3.28 0.10 -0.28
C GLY A 848 -4.12 -0.41 0.89
N ARG A 849 -4.16 -1.73 1.08
CA ARG A 849 -4.89 -2.41 2.17
C ARG A 849 -4.31 -3.79 2.43
N LEU A 850 -4.62 -4.37 3.59
CA LEU A 850 -4.65 -5.84 3.70
C LEU A 850 -5.93 -6.36 3.05
N GLN A 851 -5.88 -7.53 2.43
CA GLN A 851 -7.04 -8.21 1.87
C GLN A 851 -6.82 -9.73 2.06
N PRO A 852 -7.56 -10.41 2.95
CA PRO A 852 -7.52 -11.87 3.00
C PRO A 852 -8.14 -12.42 1.69
N GLY A 853 -7.70 -13.57 1.20
CA GLY A 853 -8.41 -14.26 0.10
C GLY A 853 -9.70 -14.92 0.59
N PRO A 854 -10.71 -15.20 -0.26
CA PRO A 854 -11.96 -15.82 0.17
C PRO A 854 -11.79 -17.08 1.04
N PRO A 855 -10.89 -18.05 0.72
CA PRO A 855 -10.69 -19.23 1.58
C PRO A 855 -10.21 -18.90 3.00
N VAL A 856 -9.59 -17.73 3.20
CA VAL A 856 -9.17 -17.26 4.53
C VAL A 856 -10.35 -16.59 5.25
N ALA A 857 -11.12 -15.74 4.57
CA ALA A 857 -12.32 -15.13 5.15
C ALA A 857 -13.38 -16.20 5.54
N GLU A 858 -13.60 -17.18 4.66
CA GLU A 858 -14.41 -18.37 4.90
C GLU A 858 -13.89 -19.17 6.11
N ALA A 859 -12.59 -19.43 6.19
CA ALA A 859 -12.01 -20.15 7.33
C ALA A 859 -12.19 -19.39 8.66
N MET A 860 -12.01 -18.07 8.69
CA MET A 860 -12.23 -17.26 9.89
C MET A 860 -13.71 -17.31 10.31
N ALA A 861 -14.64 -17.19 9.36
CA ALA A 861 -16.08 -17.29 9.64
C ALA A 861 -16.50 -18.66 10.17
N GLY A 862 -15.89 -19.74 9.66
CA GLY A 862 -16.11 -21.09 10.16
C GLY A 862 -15.70 -21.28 11.63
N VAL A 863 -14.58 -20.67 12.02
CA VAL A 863 -14.10 -20.73 13.41
C VAL A 863 -14.99 -19.95 14.37
N VAL A 864 -15.33 -18.69 14.04
CA VAL A 864 -16.18 -17.85 14.91
C VAL A 864 -17.60 -18.42 15.03
N SER A 865 -18.23 -18.78 13.92
CA SER A 865 -19.63 -19.24 13.92
C SER A 865 -19.82 -20.71 14.31
N GLY A 866 -18.77 -21.53 14.22
CA GLY A 866 -18.86 -22.99 14.35
C GLY A 866 -19.54 -23.70 13.17
N ARG A 867 -19.97 -22.96 12.12
CA ARG A 867 -20.76 -23.44 10.97
C ARG A 867 -19.97 -23.28 9.68
N VAL A 868 -20.34 -24.04 8.64
CA VAL A 868 -19.79 -23.81 7.29
C VAL A 868 -20.40 -22.51 6.72
N PRO A 869 -19.59 -21.50 6.33
CA PRO A 869 -20.10 -20.28 5.70
C PRO A 869 -20.47 -20.53 4.23
N GLN A 870 -21.19 -19.59 3.62
CA GLN A 870 -21.37 -19.61 2.16
C GLN A 870 -20.00 -19.46 1.47
N THR A 871 -19.66 -20.36 0.55
CA THR A 871 -18.40 -20.32 -0.20
C THR A 871 -18.53 -19.55 -1.52
N ILE A 872 -17.51 -18.77 -1.88
CA ILE A 872 -17.45 -18.12 -3.20
C ILE A 872 -17.09 -19.15 -4.29
N PRO A 873 -17.88 -19.32 -5.36
CA PRO A 873 -17.55 -20.26 -6.44
C PRO A 873 -16.28 -19.83 -7.22
N SER A 874 -15.65 -20.79 -7.88
CA SER A 874 -14.56 -20.48 -8.83
C SER A 874 -15.12 -19.85 -10.10
N ASP A 875 -14.50 -18.76 -10.57
CA ASP A 875 -14.82 -18.14 -11.86
C ASP A 875 -14.62 -19.15 -13.01
N PRO A 876 -15.64 -19.44 -13.85
CA PRO A 876 -15.55 -20.46 -14.90
C PRO A 876 -14.50 -20.18 -15.99
N GLY A 877 -14.08 -18.93 -16.18
CA GLY A 877 -13.12 -18.54 -17.22
C GLY A 877 -11.64 -18.58 -16.77
N THR A 878 -11.38 -18.54 -15.46
CA THR A 878 -10.02 -18.43 -14.89
C THR A 878 -9.72 -19.45 -13.79
N GLY A 879 -10.73 -20.17 -13.30
CA GLY A 879 -10.62 -21.12 -12.18
C GLY A 879 -10.38 -20.46 -10.82
N ARG A 880 -10.46 -19.13 -10.71
CA ARG A 880 -10.09 -18.38 -9.50
C ARG A 880 -11.30 -18.07 -8.63
N ARG A 881 -11.17 -18.27 -7.33
CA ARG A 881 -12.14 -17.82 -6.31
C ARG A 881 -11.75 -16.40 -5.86
N TRP A 882 -12.59 -15.41 -6.11
CA TRP A 882 -12.36 -14.02 -5.67
C TRP A 882 -13.68 -13.30 -5.37
N TYR A 883 -13.61 -12.27 -4.52
CA TYR A 883 -14.79 -11.51 -4.09
C TYR A 883 -15.59 -10.93 -5.28
N PRO A 884 -16.93 -11.04 -5.28
CA PRO A 884 -17.74 -10.21 -6.16
C PRO A 884 -17.48 -8.72 -5.87
N LYS A 885 -17.63 -7.91 -6.90
CA LYS A 885 -17.67 -6.45 -6.77
C LYS A 885 -19.07 -6.00 -6.41
N VAL A 886 -19.16 -5.02 -5.52
CA VAL A 886 -20.38 -4.28 -5.23
C VAL A 886 -20.12 -2.78 -5.37
N GLU A 887 -21.20 -2.04 -5.59
CA GLU A 887 -21.15 -0.58 -5.62
C GLU A 887 -21.05 0.00 -4.21
N ALA A 888 -20.33 1.12 -4.09
CA ALA A 888 -20.10 1.82 -2.83
C ALA A 888 -19.89 3.32 -3.07
N GLY A 889 -20.06 4.13 -2.02
CA GLY A 889 -19.87 5.58 -2.02
C GLY A 889 -18.85 6.03 -0.98
N VAL A 890 -17.79 6.71 -1.43
CA VAL A 890 -16.85 7.44 -0.55
C VAL A 890 -17.48 8.77 -0.14
N ARG A 891 -17.67 8.99 1.16
CA ARG A 891 -18.35 10.17 1.70
C ARG A 891 -17.46 11.41 1.66
N LEU A 892 -17.96 12.50 1.10
CA LEU A 892 -17.30 13.80 1.12
C LEU A 892 -17.64 14.60 2.40
N ALA A 893 -16.96 15.73 2.60
CA ALA A 893 -17.18 16.64 3.72
C ALA A 893 -18.58 17.31 3.69
N ASP A 894 -19.16 17.51 2.50
CA ASP A 894 -20.52 18.03 2.29
C ASP A 894 -21.64 16.98 2.49
N GLY A 895 -21.27 15.73 2.76
CA GLY A 895 -22.18 14.60 2.94
C GLY A 895 -22.54 13.84 1.65
N SER A 896 -22.14 14.33 0.47
CA SER A 896 -22.32 13.60 -0.79
C SER A 896 -21.45 12.34 -0.89
N GLY A 897 -21.78 11.42 -1.79
CA GLY A 897 -21.03 10.19 -2.01
C GLY A 897 -20.47 10.07 -3.43
N ILE A 898 -19.20 9.69 -3.53
CA ILE A 898 -18.49 9.44 -4.79
C ILE A 898 -18.43 7.94 -5.06
N ARG A 899 -18.98 7.50 -6.20
CA ARG A 899 -19.07 6.10 -6.59
C ARG A 899 -17.70 5.41 -6.71
N VAL A 900 -17.60 4.21 -6.14
CA VAL A 900 -16.47 3.27 -6.24
C VAL A 900 -16.99 1.83 -6.35
N GLU A 901 -16.18 0.94 -6.92
CA GLU A 901 -16.40 -0.51 -6.84
C GLU A 901 -15.54 -1.08 -5.70
N THR A 902 -16.14 -1.78 -4.73
CA THR A 902 -15.42 -2.46 -3.65
C THR A 902 -15.62 -3.98 -3.69
N GLU A 903 -14.74 -4.71 -3.02
CA GLU A 903 -14.72 -6.18 -2.97
C GLU A 903 -15.36 -6.66 -1.67
N GLN A 904 -16.52 -7.33 -1.74
CA GLN A 904 -17.23 -7.86 -0.57
C GLN A 904 -17.51 -9.36 -0.70
N HIS A 905 -17.67 -10.02 0.44
CA HIS A 905 -18.07 -11.42 0.54
C HIS A 905 -19.60 -11.54 0.72
N PRO A 906 -20.28 -12.53 0.11
CA PRO A 906 -21.73 -12.66 0.25
C PRO A 906 -22.17 -13.18 1.63
N ASP A 907 -21.39 -14.06 2.27
CA ASP A 907 -21.59 -14.44 3.67
C ASP A 907 -21.31 -13.24 4.60
N PRO A 908 -22.27 -12.82 5.45
CA PRO A 908 -22.13 -11.61 6.27
C PRO A 908 -21.17 -11.75 7.45
N VAL A 909 -20.83 -12.98 7.88
CA VAL A 909 -19.83 -13.23 8.94
C VAL A 909 -18.44 -13.16 8.34
N ALA A 910 -18.22 -13.79 7.19
CA ALA A 910 -16.95 -13.71 6.47
C ALA A 910 -16.67 -12.29 5.94
N GLU A 911 -17.70 -11.54 5.52
CA GLU A 911 -17.56 -10.13 5.15
C GLU A 911 -17.17 -9.25 6.35
N ALA A 912 -17.84 -9.42 7.49
CA ALA A 912 -17.50 -8.68 8.70
C ALA A 912 -16.05 -8.98 9.16
N LEU A 913 -15.58 -10.22 9.06
CA LEU A 913 -14.20 -10.61 9.38
C LEU A 913 -13.19 -10.13 8.33
N ARG A 914 -13.55 -10.12 7.04
CA ARG A 914 -12.77 -9.46 5.98
C ARG A 914 -12.57 -7.98 6.30
N ALA A 915 -13.63 -7.29 6.74
CA ALA A 915 -13.57 -5.87 7.12
C ALA A 915 -12.74 -5.61 8.39
N GLN A 916 -12.69 -6.54 9.35
CA GLN A 916 -11.75 -6.47 10.49
C GLN A 916 -10.27 -6.53 10.06
N VAL A 917 -9.96 -7.22 8.96
CA VAL A 917 -8.59 -7.28 8.40
C VAL A 917 -8.30 -6.08 7.48
N THR A 918 -9.31 -5.60 6.76
CA THR A 918 -9.17 -4.62 5.67
C THR A 918 -9.50 -3.19 6.11
N GLU A 919 -10.78 -2.84 6.23
CA GLU A 919 -11.29 -1.52 6.58
C GLU A 919 -10.82 -1.06 7.97
N ALA A 920 -10.84 -1.97 8.96
CA ALA A 920 -10.49 -1.63 10.33
C ALA A 920 -9.02 -1.20 10.50
N GLN A 921 -8.10 -1.82 9.75
CA GLN A 921 -6.69 -1.44 9.76
C GLN A 921 -6.45 -0.06 9.14
N LEU A 922 -7.29 0.36 8.19
CA LEU A 922 -7.26 1.71 7.61
C LEU A 922 -7.82 2.75 8.58
N VAL A 923 -8.93 2.46 9.27
CA VAL A 923 -9.48 3.32 10.34
C VAL A 923 -8.47 3.50 11.48
N GLN A 924 -7.84 2.40 11.93
CA GLN A 924 -6.80 2.42 12.97
C GLN A 924 -5.54 3.19 12.53
N ALA A 925 -5.18 3.15 11.24
CA ALA A 925 -4.07 3.94 10.67
C ALA A 925 -4.38 5.44 10.68
N VAL A 926 -5.57 5.83 10.20
CA VAL A 926 -6.07 7.22 10.22
C VAL A 926 -6.13 7.78 11.65
N GLY A 927 -6.59 6.97 12.62
CA GLY A 927 -6.66 7.35 14.02
C GLY A 927 -5.31 7.73 14.66
N ARG A 928 -4.17 7.30 14.10
CA ARG A 928 -2.84 7.55 14.68
C ARG A 928 -2.43 9.02 14.71
N ILE A 929 -2.95 9.85 13.81
CA ILE A 929 -2.68 11.29 13.81
C ILE A 929 -3.64 12.11 14.69
N ARG A 930 -4.57 11.43 15.38
CA ARG A 930 -5.62 12.02 16.25
C ARG A 930 -6.39 13.17 15.57
N PRO A 931 -7.09 12.96 14.44
CA PRO A 931 -7.68 14.04 13.64
C PRO A 931 -8.72 14.89 14.41
N LEU A 932 -9.41 14.29 15.39
CA LEU A 932 -10.33 14.97 16.31
C LEU A 932 -9.66 16.05 17.20
N ARG A 933 -8.34 16.01 17.40
CA ARG A 933 -7.61 16.81 18.40
C ARG A 933 -6.67 17.86 17.79
N ARG A 934 -6.88 18.23 16.53
CA ARG A 934 -5.99 19.12 15.77
C ARG A 934 -6.35 20.59 15.95
N THR A 935 -5.34 21.46 15.93
CA THR A 935 -5.47 22.91 16.15
C THR A 935 -4.73 23.69 15.06
N ALA A 936 -4.94 25.02 14.98
CA ALA A 936 -4.31 25.88 13.98
C ALA A 936 -2.78 25.88 14.04
N GLU A 937 -2.20 25.58 15.20
CA GLU A 937 -0.76 25.51 15.45
C GLU A 937 -0.15 24.15 15.04
N ALA A 938 -0.97 23.11 14.89
CA ALA A 938 -0.54 21.75 14.58
C ALA A 938 -1.48 21.03 13.58
N PRO A 939 -1.79 21.62 12.40
CA PRO A 939 -2.67 21.02 11.40
C PRO A 939 -2.09 19.72 10.80
N ALA A 940 -2.91 18.96 10.09
CA ALA A 940 -2.46 17.75 9.40
C ALA A 940 -3.17 17.48 8.07
N PHE A 941 -2.47 16.87 7.11
CA PHE A 941 -3.10 16.25 5.94
C PHE A 941 -3.26 14.73 6.10
N VAL A 942 -4.23 14.14 5.40
CA VAL A 942 -4.40 12.68 5.26
C VAL A 942 -4.56 12.32 3.80
N ASP A 943 -3.66 11.49 3.26
CA ASP A 943 -3.79 10.84 1.95
C ASP A 943 -4.15 9.35 2.13
N VAL A 944 -5.35 8.95 1.71
CA VAL A 944 -5.84 7.56 1.71
C VAL A 944 -5.73 6.98 0.30
N ILE A 945 -4.75 6.11 0.04
CA ILE A 945 -4.44 5.59 -1.30
C ILE A 945 -5.00 4.17 -1.50
N THR A 946 -6.32 4.06 -1.50
CA THR A 946 -7.07 2.82 -1.75
C THR A 946 -8.50 3.16 -2.18
N ASP A 947 -9.14 2.22 -2.89
CA ASP A 947 -10.49 2.38 -3.44
C ASP A 947 -11.59 1.95 -2.43
N VAL A 948 -11.20 1.56 -1.22
CA VAL A 948 -12.08 1.09 -0.14
C VAL A 948 -12.84 2.27 0.50
N PRO A 949 -14.18 2.25 0.57
CA PRO A 949 -14.92 3.24 1.36
C PRO A 949 -14.60 3.09 2.85
N LEU A 950 -14.54 4.20 3.59
CA LEU A 950 -14.26 4.21 5.02
C LEU A 950 -15.32 5.02 5.77
N PRO A 951 -15.56 4.79 7.08
CA PRO A 951 -16.58 5.49 7.87
C PRO A 951 -16.26 6.98 8.17
N ILE A 952 -15.24 7.54 7.51
CA ILE A 952 -14.81 8.94 7.60
C ILE A 952 -15.47 9.78 6.50
N SER A 953 -15.38 11.11 6.57
CA SER A 953 -15.54 11.97 5.39
C SER A 953 -14.17 12.45 4.91
N VAL A 954 -14.04 12.70 3.61
CA VAL A 954 -12.86 13.35 3.02
C VAL A 954 -13.25 14.65 2.33
N ASP A 955 -12.40 15.66 2.34
CA ASP A 955 -12.63 16.92 1.62
C ASP A 955 -12.56 16.71 0.11
N GLN A 956 -11.75 15.74 -0.33
CA GLN A 956 -11.56 15.43 -1.75
C GLN A 956 -11.45 13.93 -2.00
N ALA A 957 -12.30 13.40 -2.88
CA ALA A 957 -11.93 12.26 -3.70
C ALA A 957 -11.12 12.75 -4.91
N VAL A 958 -10.01 12.09 -5.25
CA VAL A 958 -9.17 12.41 -6.41
C VAL A 958 -8.81 11.14 -7.16
N ALA A 959 -8.79 11.14 -8.49
CA ALA A 959 -8.37 9.96 -9.24
C ALA A 959 -6.84 9.84 -9.26
N TRP A 960 -6.32 8.62 -9.19
CA TRP A 960 -4.89 8.30 -9.11
C TRP A 960 -4.03 9.02 -10.17
N LYS A 961 -4.55 9.18 -11.39
CA LYS A 961 -3.90 9.92 -12.48
C LYS A 961 -3.65 11.41 -12.19
N ASP A 962 -4.49 12.03 -11.38
CA ASP A 962 -4.49 13.48 -11.09
C ASP A 962 -3.83 13.80 -9.74
N ALA A 963 -3.69 12.80 -8.86
CA ALA A 963 -3.03 12.92 -7.56
C ALA A 963 -1.51 12.68 -7.60
N LEU A 964 -0.94 12.37 -8.77
CA LEU A 964 0.48 12.02 -8.91
C LEU A 964 1.37 13.22 -9.26
N PRO A 965 2.50 13.41 -8.55
CA PRO A 965 3.55 14.31 -9.01
C PRO A 965 4.23 13.82 -10.29
N GLY A 966 4.77 14.76 -11.08
CA GLY A 966 5.69 14.46 -12.18
C GLY A 966 7.04 13.93 -11.68
N ALA A 967 7.97 13.64 -12.60
CA ALA A 967 9.30 13.15 -12.19
C ALA A 967 10.09 14.19 -11.37
N TRP A 968 9.85 15.49 -11.63
CA TRP A 968 10.40 16.62 -10.89
C TRP A 968 10.35 16.46 -9.35
N ALA A 969 9.37 15.74 -8.81
CA ALA A 969 9.24 15.49 -7.37
C ALA A 969 10.35 14.57 -6.79
N ASP A 970 11.15 13.91 -7.62
CA ASP A 970 12.35 13.19 -7.15
C ASP A 970 13.47 14.16 -6.72
N MET A 971 13.45 15.43 -7.15
CA MET A 971 14.33 16.49 -6.63
C MET A 971 13.89 17.04 -5.27
N ALA A 972 12.61 16.86 -4.89
CA ALA A 972 12.03 17.44 -3.67
C ALA A 972 12.79 17.17 -2.35
N PRO A 973 13.46 16.02 -2.14
CA PRO A 973 14.26 15.78 -0.93
C PRO A 973 15.42 16.78 -0.74
N ALA A 974 15.95 17.36 -1.81
CA ALA A 974 16.99 18.41 -1.74
C ALA A 974 16.42 19.82 -1.45
N GLY A 975 15.08 19.95 -1.41
CA GLY A 975 14.39 21.22 -1.15
C GLY A 975 14.45 22.23 -2.30
N VAL A 976 14.94 21.82 -3.47
CA VAL A 976 15.12 22.63 -4.68
C VAL A 976 14.55 21.86 -5.87
N ILE A 977 13.69 22.52 -6.66
CA ILE A 977 13.17 22.02 -7.94
C ILE A 977 13.73 22.92 -9.05
N LEU A 978 14.54 22.37 -9.96
CA LEU A 978 15.14 23.12 -11.07
C LEU A 978 14.29 23.00 -12.35
N GLU A 979 14.29 24.04 -13.19
CA GLU A 979 13.55 24.03 -14.46
C GLU A 979 14.46 23.84 -15.70
N SER A 980 15.75 24.12 -15.58
CA SER A 980 16.74 23.98 -16.67
C SER A 980 17.24 22.54 -16.79
N GLU A 981 17.04 21.91 -17.95
CA GLU A 981 17.51 20.54 -18.25
C GLU A 981 19.01 20.35 -17.94
N THR A 982 19.84 21.32 -18.31
CA THR A 982 21.30 21.25 -18.12
C THR A 982 21.70 21.30 -16.64
N ASP A 983 20.89 21.99 -15.83
CA ASP A 983 21.17 22.20 -14.41
C ASP A 983 20.60 21.07 -13.55
N ILE A 984 19.49 20.46 -13.98
CA ILE A 984 19.00 19.18 -13.46
C ILE A 984 20.07 18.08 -13.68
N MET A 985 20.68 18.00 -14.88
CA MET A 985 21.77 17.05 -15.14
C MET A 985 22.99 17.26 -14.24
N ALA A 986 23.32 18.52 -13.93
CA ALA A 986 24.49 18.86 -13.10
C ALA A 986 24.24 18.57 -11.61
N ALA A 987 23.10 18.99 -11.08
CA ALA A 987 22.77 18.86 -9.66
C ALA A 987 22.26 17.46 -9.27
N PHE A 988 21.70 16.70 -10.22
CA PHE A 988 21.10 15.40 -9.97
C PHE A 988 21.53 14.36 -11.01
N PRO A 989 22.84 14.08 -11.17
CA PRO A 989 23.35 13.21 -12.22
C PRO A 989 22.77 11.79 -12.18
N ASP A 990 22.43 11.26 -11.00
CA ASP A 990 21.81 9.94 -10.84
C ASP A 990 20.32 9.91 -11.25
N LEU A 991 19.60 11.03 -11.06
CA LEU A 991 18.19 11.16 -11.50
C LEU A 991 18.09 11.51 -12.99
N ALA A 992 19.11 12.20 -13.52
CA ALA A 992 19.12 12.77 -14.85
C ALA A 992 20.46 12.55 -15.61
N PRO A 993 20.91 11.30 -15.79
CA PRO A 993 22.18 11.00 -16.49
C PRO A 993 22.13 11.31 -18.00
N THR A 994 20.99 11.75 -18.52
CA THR A 994 20.80 12.18 -19.91
C THR A 994 19.89 13.40 -19.97
N ARG A 995 20.03 14.22 -21.03
CA ARG A 995 19.13 15.37 -21.25
C ARG A 995 17.66 14.96 -21.37
N GLN A 996 17.36 13.77 -21.91
CA GLN A 996 15.99 13.25 -21.94
C GLN A 996 15.44 12.98 -20.55
N ALA A 997 16.22 12.37 -19.66
CA ALA A 997 15.83 12.18 -18.26
C ALA A 997 15.69 13.52 -17.52
N ALA A 998 16.58 14.49 -17.78
CA ALA A 998 16.44 15.84 -17.25
C ALA A 998 15.13 16.52 -17.71
N ARG A 999 14.80 16.42 -19.00
CA ARG A 999 13.56 16.95 -19.58
C ARG A 999 12.31 16.37 -18.92
N GLU A 1000 12.29 15.06 -18.65
CA GLU A 1000 11.19 14.41 -17.94
C GLU A 1000 11.07 14.88 -16.47
N ASN A 1001 12.16 15.37 -15.88
CA ASN A 1001 12.21 16.01 -14.57
C ASN A 1001 11.94 17.53 -14.59
N THR A 1002 11.65 18.15 -15.74
CA THR A 1002 11.27 19.58 -15.78
C THR A 1002 9.82 19.79 -15.36
N VAL A 1003 9.58 20.91 -14.67
CA VAL A 1003 8.23 21.36 -14.26
C VAL A 1003 7.34 21.69 -15.48
N ALA A 1004 7.95 22.05 -16.62
CA ALA A 1004 7.27 22.35 -17.89
C ALA A 1004 6.50 21.16 -18.52
N THR A 1005 6.60 19.95 -17.97
CA THR A 1005 5.82 18.78 -18.43
C THR A 1005 4.35 18.76 -17.95
N LEU A 1006 3.92 19.77 -17.19
CA LEU A 1006 2.61 19.89 -16.52
C LEU A 1006 1.39 20.28 -17.42
N VAL A 1007 1.27 19.75 -18.64
CA VAL A 1007 0.16 20.10 -19.58
C VAL A 1007 -1.22 19.46 -19.22
N ALA A 1008 -1.53 19.41 -17.92
CA ALA A 1008 -2.77 18.87 -17.36
C ALA A 1008 -3.21 19.49 -16.02
N ALA A 1009 -2.32 20.14 -15.27
CA ALA A 1009 -2.65 20.86 -14.03
C ALA A 1009 -1.62 21.98 -13.79
N SER A 1010 -2.08 23.20 -13.51
CA SER A 1010 -1.20 24.31 -13.14
C SER A 1010 -0.45 24.02 -11.85
N ILE A 1011 0.69 24.68 -11.64
CA ILE A 1011 1.36 24.75 -10.33
C ILE A 1011 0.40 25.32 -9.27
N ARG A 1012 -0.60 26.12 -9.65
CA ARG A 1012 -1.62 26.64 -8.72
C ARG A 1012 -2.71 25.61 -8.35
N ASP A 1013 -2.88 24.57 -9.17
CA ASP A 1013 -4.05 23.67 -9.12
C ASP A 1013 -3.66 22.23 -8.73
N THR A 1014 -2.43 21.99 -8.26
CA THR A 1014 -2.05 20.64 -7.86
C THR A 1014 -2.82 20.23 -6.60
N LEU A 1015 -3.64 19.18 -6.71
CA LEU A 1015 -4.49 18.66 -5.62
C LEU A 1015 -3.70 18.05 -4.44
N ILE A 1016 -2.37 18.23 -4.44
CA ILE A 1016 -1.40 17.81 -3.41
C ILE A 1016 -1.00 19.02 -2.52
N GLY A 1017 -1.42 20.25 -2.87
CA GLY A 1017 -1.11 21.46 -2.10
C GLY A 1017 0.26 22.08 -2.40
N PHE A 1018 0.94 21.66 -3.48
CA PHE A 1018 2.06 22.42 -4.03
C PHE A 1018 1.49 23.59 -4.83
N GLY A 1019 1.94 24.81 -4.54
CA GLY A 1019 1.46 26.05 -5.15
C GLY A 1019 2.18 27.30 -4.66
N THR A 1020 1.82 28.46 -5.22
CA THR A 1020 2.54 29.75 -5.04
C THR A 1020 2.49 30.34 -3.63
N THR A 1021 1.79 29.70 -2.69
CA THR A 1021 1.78 30.03 -1.25
C THR A 1021 2.80 29.22 -0.44
N VAL A 1022 3.35 28.14 -0.99
CA VAL A 1022 4.23 27.18 -0.28
C VAL A 1022 5.62 27.10 -0.92
N ALA A 1023 5.75 27.45 -2.21
CA ALA A 1023 7.00 27.40 -2.94
C ALA A 1023 7.53 28.80 -3.27
N THR A 1024 8.71 29.15 -2.74
CA THR A 1024 9.43 30.39 -3.05
C THR A 1024 10.05 30.28 -4.45
N VAL A 1025 9.92 31.29 -5.31
CA VAL A 1025 10.51 31.25 -6.66
C VAL A 1025 11.93 31.80 -6.61
N PHE A 1026 12.88 31.16 -7.28
CA PHE A 1026 14.22 31.71 -7.42
C PHE A 1026 14.69 31.70 -8.88
N ALA A 1027 15.56 32.66 -9.21
CA ALA A 1027 16.22 32.74 -10.50
C ALA A 1027 17.71 33.02 -10.30
N TYR A 1028 18.55 32.50 -11.17
CA TYR A 1028 20.00 32.63 -11.08
C TYR A 1028 20.63 32.67 -12.45
N LYS A 1029 21.88 33.14 -12.52
CA LYS A 1029 22.71 33.05 -13.71
C LYS A 1029 24.10 32.55 -13.31
N ARG A 1030 24.61 31.58 -14.05
CA ARG A 1030 25.97 31.05 -13.89
C ARG A 1030 26.99 31.96 -14.56
N GLN A 1031 28.23 31.92 -14.10
CA GLN A 1031 29.32 32.70 -14.69
C GLN A 1031 29.61 32.23 -16.12
N GLY A 1032 29.86 33.17 -17.03
CA GLY A 1032 30.15 32.91 -18.44
C GLY A 1032 28.96 33.19 -19.36
N ARG A 1033 28.97 32.56 -20.55
CA ARG A 1033 27.93 32.70 -21.58
C ARG A 1033 26.85 31.64 -21.40
N VAL A 1034 26.14 31.73 -20.28
CA VAL A 1034 25.00 30.86 -19.93
C VAL A 1034 23.78 31.74 -19.68
N GLU A 1035 22.63 31.32 -20.21
CA GLU A 1035 21.36 32.01 -19.97
C GLU A 1035 20.94 31.91 -18.49
N PRO A 1036 20.15 32.87 -17.97
CA PRO A 1036 19.52 32.73 -16.67
C PRO A 1036 18.57 31.53 -16.61
N ALA A 1037 18.48 30.91 -15.43
CA ALA A 1037 17.60 29.78 -15.15
C ALA A 1037 16.80 30.03 -13.87
N SER A 1038 15.71 29.28 -13.69
CA SER A 1038 14.79 29.41 -12.57
C SER A 1038 14.47 28.06 -11.90
N GLY A 1039 13.80 28.16 -10.75
CA GLY A 1039 13.36 27.02 -9.97
C GLY A 1039 12.51 27.42 -8.77
N TYR A 1040 12.14 26.41 -7.97
CA TYR A 1040 11.31 26.55 -6.78
C TYR A 1040 12.04 26.03 -5.55
N LEU A 1041 11.89 26.73 -4.43
CA LEU A 1041 12.36 26.29 -3.11
C LEU A 1041 11.19 25.73 -2.33
N LEU A 1042 11.41 24.60 -1.67
CA LEU A 1042 10.44 23.95 -0.78
C LEU A 1042 10.75 24.30 0.70
N PRO A 1043 9.86 23.98 1.66
CA PRO A 1043 10.12 24.24 3.08
C PRO A 1043 11.40 23.59 3.63
N ASN A 1044 11.85 22.45 3.07
CA ASN A 1044 13.13 21.80 3.35
C ASN A 1044 14.34 22.34 2.54
N ARG A 1045 14.26 23.55 1.99
CA ARG A 1045 15.33 24.19 1.19
C ARG A 1045 16.68 24.26 1.92
N PRO A 1046 17.81 24.27 1.18
CA PRO A 1046 19.14 24.53 1.75
C PRO A 1046 19.18 25.85 2.54
N VAL A 1047 19.90 25.85 3.67
CA VAL A 1047 20.13 27.05 4.49
C VAL A 1047 20.87 28.13 3.71
N ASP A 1048 21.85 27.72 2.90
CA ASP A 1048 22.55 28.56 1.93
C ASP A 1048 22.30 28.03 0.51
N LEU A 1049 21.33 28.64 -0.17
CA LEU A 1049 21.00 28.33 -1.56
C LEU A 1049 22.12 28.70 -2.53
N TRP A 1050 22.89 29.76 -2.26
CA TRP A 1050 23.97 30.19 -3.16
C TRP A 1050 25.13 29.19 -3.11
N ALA A 1051 25.55 28.76 -1.92
CA ALA A 1051 26.55 27.71 -1.77
C ALA A 1051 26.06 26.38 -2.37
N TRP A 1052 24.80 26.01 -2.14
CA TRP A 1052 24.21 24.80 -2.74
C TRP A 1052 24.23 24.84 -4.28
N LEU A 1053 23.76 25.93 -4.90
CA LEU A 1053 23.81 26.09 -6.36
C LEU A 1053 25.26 26.14 -6.87
N THR A 1054 26.15 26.85 -6.18
CA THR A 1054 27.57 26.94 -6.57
C THR A 1054 28.24 25.56 -6.62
N ALA A 1055 27.91 24.69 -5.67
CA ALA A 1055 28.43 23.32 -5.61
C ALA A 1055 27.78 22.36 -6.63
N ASN A 1056 26.48 22.52 -6.92
CA ASN A 1056 25.69 21.54 -7.69
C ASN A 1056 25.48 21.93 -9.17
N VAL A 1057 25.44 23.21 -9.53
CA VAL A 1057 25.27 23.69 -10.92
C VAL A 1057 26.44 24.54 -11.43
N GLY A 1058 27.35 24.95 -10.54
CA GLY A 1058 28.54 25.75 -10.84
C GLY A 1058 28.43 27.22 -10.42
N ALA A 1059 29.56 27.94 -10.49
CA ALA A 1059 29.70 29.29 -9.96
C ALA A 1059 28.67 30.29 -10.51
N LEU A 1060 28.09 31.11 -9.62
CA LEU A 1060 27.04 32.07 -9.94
C LEU A 1060 27.59 33.49 -10.20
N GLU A 1061 26.92 34.21 -11.10
CA GLU A 1061 27.04 35.66 -11.32
C GLU A 1061 26.04 36.41 -10.43
N TRP A 1062 24.80 35.92 -10.36
CA TRP A 1062 23.74 36.41 -9.49
C TRP A 1062 22.70 35.34 -9.16
N LEU A 1063 21.95 35.58 -8.08
CA LEU A 1063 20.82 34.81 -7.58
C LEU A 1063 19.76 35.82 -7.07
N THR A 1064 18.48 35.55 -7.34
CA THR A 1064 17.33 36.25 -6.77
C THR A 1064 16.33 35.23 -6.22
N VAL A 1065 15.60 35.62 -5.18
CA VAL A 1065 14.58 34.82 -4.48
C VAL A 1065 13.38 35.73 -4.26
N ASP A 1066 12.20 35.34 -4.77
CA ASP A 1066 11.01 36.17 -4.97
C ASP A 1066 11.34 37.54 -5.62
N GLY A 1067 12.28 37.54 -6.56
CA GLY A 1067 12.81 38.74 -7.23
C GLY A 1067 13.81 39.57 -6.42
N VAL A 1068 13.98 39.30 -5.12
CA VAL A 1068 14.94 39.98 -4.25
C VAL A 1068 16.34 39.37 -4.45
N PRO A 1069 17.41 40.15 -4.72
CA PRO A 1069 18.74 39.60 -4.93
C PRO A 1069 19.35 39.03 -3.65
N VAL A 1070 19.86 37.81 -3.75
CA VAL A 1070 20.67 37.17 -2.71
C VAL A 1070 22.14 37.55 -2.93
N PRO A 1071 22.87 38.02 -1.89
CA PRO A 1071 24.32 38.19 -1.98
C PRO A 1071 25.05 36.83 -1.95
N PRO A 1072 26.25 36.73 -2.53
CA PRO A 1072 27.14 35.60 -2.30
C PRO A 1072 27.43 35.43 -0.80
N PRO A 1073 27.57 34.19 -0.30
CA PRO A 1073 27.98 33.91 1.06
C PRO A 1073 29.48 34.19 1.24
N GLY A 1074 29.89 34.42 2.49
CA GLY A 1074 31.30 34.57 2.88
C GLY A 1074 31.65 35.90 3.53
N GLU A 1075 30.79 36.93 3.45
CA GLU A 1075 31.09 38.25 4.03
C GLU A 1075 29.97 38.91 4.82
N GLY A 1076 28.69 38.59 4.62
CA GLY A 1076 27.63 39.14 5.47
C GLY A 1076 27.59 40.68 5.56
N VAL A 1077 28.07 41.42 4.56
CA VAL A 1077 28.02 42.91 4.50
C VAL A 1077 27.20 43.37 3.29
N ALA A 1078 26.35 44.37 3.49
CA ALA A 1078 25.64 45.09 2.45
C ALA A 1078 25.99 46.58 2.47
N LEU A 1079 26.48 47.12 1.34
CA LEU A 1079 26.85 48.54 1.18
C LEU A 1079 25.82 49.29 0.33
N ASP A 1080 25.39 50.48 0.77
CA ASP A 1080 24.43 51.33 0.04
C ASP A 1080 25.08 52.24 -1.03
N SER A 1081 26.35 52.02 -1.38
CA SER A 1081 27.12 52.88 -2.29
C SER A 1081 27.65 52.09 -3.49
N PRO A 1082 27.15 52.32 -4.71
CA PRO A 1082 27.63 51.65 -5.92
C PRO A 1082 29.15 51.76 -6.15
N ALA A 1083 29.77 52.87 -5.73
CA ALA A 1083 31.20 53.06 -5.86
C ALA A 1083 32.02 52.22 -4.87
N ASP A 1084 31.45 51.85 -3.72
CA ASP A 1084 32.11 50.95 -2.76
C ASP A 1084 31.72 49.50 -2.97
N MET A 1085 30.53 49.24 -3.53
CA MET A 1085 30.16 47.92 -4.04
C MET A 1085 31.16 47.46 -5.13
N ALA A 1086 31.52 48.35 -6.06
CA ALA A 1086 32.56 48.07 -7.06
C ALA A 1086 33.99 48.00 -6.48
N ALA A 1087 34.26 48.65 -5.34
CA ALA A 1087 35.57 48.59 -4.70
C ALA A 1087 35.77 47.30 -3.88
N ALA A 1088 34.76 46.89 -3.12
CA ALA A 1088 34.79 45.66 -2.32
C ALA A 1088 34.62 44.41 -3.18
N TRP A 1089 33.82 44.48 -4.24
CA TRP A 1089 33.53 43.36 -5.13
C TRP A 1089 33.86 43.68 -6.60
N PRO A 1090 35.14 43.94 -6.94
CA PRO A 1090 35.53 44.33 -8.30
C PRO A 1090 35.30 43.21 -9.33
N THR A 1091 35.31 41.95 -8.89
CA THR A 1091 34.92 40.77 -9.68
C THR A 1091 33.42 40.68 -9.97
N ARG A 1092 32.58 41.32 -9.15
CA ARG A 1092 31.11 41.34 -9.29
C ARG A 1092 30.62 42.60 -10.03
N TRP A 1093 31.29 43.72 -9.81
CA TRP A 1093 31.02 44.99 -10.49
C TRP A 1093 32.35 45.69 -10.83
N ALA A 1094 32.89 45.39 -12.01
CA ALA A 1094 34.14 45.99 -12.49
C ALA A 1094 34.13 47.53 -12.60
N THR A 1095 32.96 48.17 -12.52
CA THR A 1095 32.82 49.63 -12.44
C THR A 1095 31.70 50.06 -11.49
N ALA A 1096 31.81 51.27 -10.95
CA ALA A 1096 30.75 51.93 -10.19
C ALA A 1096 29.50 52.27 -11.02
N ALA A 1097 29.55 52.14 -12.36
CA ALA A 1097 28.40 52.19 -13.25
C ALA A 1097 27.66 50.84 -13.22
N ALA A 1098 28.36 49.71 -13.42
CA ALA A 1098 27.77 48.38 -13.35
C ALA A 1098 27.05 48.12 -12.00
N ALA A 1099 27.64 48.55 -10.88
CA ALA A 1099 27.01 48.48 -9.56
C ALA A 1099 25.75 49.38 -9.43
N ARG A 1100 25.73 50.52 -10.12
CA ARG A 1100 24.59 51.46 -10.13
C ARG A 1100 23.44 50.93 -10.98
N ASP A 1101 23.75 50.42 -12.16
CA ASP A 1101 22.76 49.86 -13.10
C ASP A 1101 22.21 48.53 -12.58
N TRP A 1102 23.02 47.77 -11.82
CA TRP A 1102 22.52 46.67 -11.00
C TRP A 1102 21.54 47.20 -9.95
N ARG A 1103 21.94 48.14 -9.08
CA ARG A 1103 21.10 48.69 -8.00
C ARG A 1103 19.79 49.31 -8.50
N ALA A 1104 19.81 49.98 -9.66
CA ALA A 1104 18.63 50.56 -10.29
C ALA A 1104 17.57 49.51 -10.69
N ARG A 1105 18.01 48.30 -11.08
CA ARG A 1105 17.15 47.16 -11.41
C ARG A 1105 16.78 46.29 -10.21
N ASN A 1106 17.60 46.30 -9.15
CA ASN A 1106 17.61 45.29 -8.09
C ASN A 1106 17.34 45.85 -6.67
N GLY A 1107 17.23 47.17 -6.52
CA GLY A 1107 17.06 47.82 -5.22
C GLY A 1107 18.32 47.86 -4.35
N ARG A 1108 18.13 48.06 -3.05
CA ARG A 1108 19.20 48.01 -2.03
C ARG A 1108 19.53 46.55 -1.71
N MET A 1109 20.81 46.23 -1.50
CA MET A 1109 21.21 44.93 -0.97
C MET A 1109 20.73 44.79 0.50
N VAL A 1110 20.05 43.69 0.80
CA VAL A 1110 19.50 43.37 2.13
C VAL A 1110 20.12 42.06 2.60
N LEU A 1111 20.47 42.00 3.89
CA LEU A 1111 20.94 40.78 4.53
C LEU A 1111 19.76 40.12 5.26
N PRO A 1112 19.64 38.78 5.24
CA PRO A 1112 18.72 38.07 6.11
C PRO A 1112 19.12 38.22 7.59
N GLY A 1113 18.22 37.87 8.51
CA GLY A 1113 18.52 37.82 9.94
C GLY A 1113 18.69 39.19 10.62
N ALA A 1114 19.29 39.17 11.82
CA ALA A 1114 19.41 40.31 12.72
C ALA A 1114 20.56 41.26 12.36
N SER A 1115 20.62 41.70 11.09
CA SER A 1115 21.71 42.53 10.59
C SER A 1115 21.72 43.94 11.18
N VAL A 1116 22.90 44.40 11.60
CA VAL A 1116 23.13 45.69 12.26
C VAL A 1116 23.45 46.76 11.22
N ARG A 1117 22.71 47.88 11.23
CA ARG A 1117 22.96 49.03 10.35
C ARG A 1117 24.16 49.86 10.82
N PHE A 1118 24.96 50.35 9.88
CA PHE A 1118 26.07 51.26 10.15
C PHE A 1118 26.21 52.35 9.09
N ARG A 1119 26.98 53.39 9.42
CA ARG A 1119 27.45 54.44 8.52
C ARG A 1119 28.97 54.56 8.57
N TYR A 1120 29.57 54.95 7.46
CA TYR A 1120 31.02 55.09 7.30
C TYR A 1120 31.37 56.23 6.33
N GLN A 1121 32.60 56.72 6.42
CA GLN A 1121 33.16 57.78 5.57
C GLN A 1121 34.60 57.42 5.25
N ARG A 1122 34.91 57.25 3.95
CA ARG A 1122 36.26 56.96 3.45
C ARG A 1122 37.17 58.18 3.63
N ALA A 1123 38.47 57.95 3.78
CA ALA A 1123 39.47 59.01 3.83
C ALA A 1123 39.58 59.77 2.50
N GLY A 1124 40.00 61.04 2.58
CA GLY A 1124 40.23 61.91 1.41
C GLY A 1124 39.26 63.09 1.31
N ARG A 1125 39.68 64.10 0.55
CA ARG A 1125 38.94 65.36 0.34
C ARG A 1125 37.56 65.09 -0.27
N ASN A 1126 36.53 65.75 0.23
CA ASN A 1126 35.13 65.69 -0.25
C ASN A 1126 34.42 64.31 -0.17
N GLN A 1127 34.94 63.34 0.57
CA GLN A 1127 34.21 62.08 0.81
C GLN A 1127 32.97 62.32 1.68
N LYS A 1128 31.81 61.83 1.23
CA LYS A 1128 30.54 61.87 1.97
C LYS A 1128 30.38 60.64 2.87
N TRP A 1129 29.57 60.76 3.92
CA TRP A 1129 29.06 59.62 4.69
C TRP A 1129 28.19 58.71 3.79
N ARG A 1130 28.31 57.41 4.04
CA ARG A 1130 27.67 56.30 3.30
C ARG A 1130 27.15 55.29 4.32
N THR A 1131 26.24 54.41 3.92
CA THR A 1131 25.58 53.47 4.84
C THR A 1131 25.73 52.01 4.42
N GLY A 1132 25.48 51.11 5.36
CA GLY A 1132 25.45 49.67 5.13
C GLY A 1132 24.70 48.91 6.23
N ALA A 1133 24.68 47.59 6.10
CA ALA A 1133 24.28 46.63 7.13
C ALA A 1133 25.30 45.49 7.17
N TYR A 1134 25.49 44.85 8.32
CA TYR A 1134 26.28 43.62 8.42
C TYR A 1134 25.63 42.60 9.37
N ASP A 1135 25.92 41.32 9.16
CA ASP A 1135 25.60 40.25 10.10
C ASP A 1135 26.78 40.08 11.08
N PRO A 1136 26.60 40.36 12.39
CA PRO A 1136 27.69 40.24 13.37
C PRO A 1136 28.11 38.80 13.66
N THR A 1137 27.33 37.79 13.23
CA THR A 1137 27.73 36.38 13.31
C THR A 1137 28.68 35.97 12.18
N VAL A 1138 28.69 36.72 11.07
CA VAL A 1138 29.53 36.46 9.89
C VAL A 1138 30.75 37.39 9.85
N VAL A 1139 30.60 38.66 10.25
CA VAL A 1139 31.70 39.63 10.35
C VAL A 1139 31.78 40.21 11.77
N PRO A 1140 32.70 39.72 12.62
CA PRO A 1140 32.87 40.25 13.98
C PRO A 1140 33.53 41.64 14.00
N ASP A 1141 34.39 41.97 13.02
CA ASP A 1141 34.93 43.33 12.83
C ASP A 1141 34.58 43.90 11.45
N ILE A 1142 33.46 44.63 11.42
CA ILE A 1142 33.01 45.38 10.25
C ILE A 1142 33.92 46.58 9.91
N ARG A 1143 34.66 47.14 10.87
CA ARG A 1143 35.55 48.28 10.60
C ARG A 1143 36.83 47.83 9.91
N GLY A 1144 37.45 46.75 10.37
CA GLY A 1144 38.56 46.08 9.70
C GLY A 1144 38.15 45.55 8.32
N TRP A 1145 36.96 44.95 8.19
CA TRP A 1145 36.43 44.54 6.89
C TRP A 1145 36.31 45.73 5.93
N LEU A 1146 35.77 46.87 6.37
CA LEU A 1146 35.66 48.07 5.53
C LEU A 1146 37.03 48.62 5.12
N ASN A 1147 37.95 48.81 6.07
CA ASN A 1147 39.31 49.28 5.76
C ASN A 1147 39.98 48.40 4.68
N LYS A 1148 39.82 47.07 4.77
CA LYS A 1148 40.40 46.12 3.81
C LYS A 1148 39.76 46.19 2.41
N HIS A 1149 38.44 46.35 2.30
CA HIS A 1149 37.72 46.19 1.02
C HIS A 1149 37.25 47.50 0.39
N VAL A 1150 37.17 48.61 1.13
CA VAL A 1150 36.86 49.95 0.59
C VAL A 1150 37.98 50.98 0.86
N GLY A 1151 39.05 50.61 1.56
CA GLY A 1151 40.13 51.50 1.96
C GLY A 1151 39.79 52.33 3.21
N ASP A 1152 40.80 53.05 3.71
CA ASP A 1152 40.79 53.69 5.03
C ASP A 1152 39.55 54.54 5.33
N LEU A 1153 39.04 54.40 6.56
CA LEU A 1153 37.90 55.16 7.06
C LEU A 1153 38.31 56.35 7.94
N ALA A 1154 37.95 57.55 7.50
CA ALA A 1154 37.96 58.77 8.31
C ALA A 1154 36.80 58.82 9.32
N GLY A 1155 35.72 58.07 9.09
CA GLY A 1155 34.58 57.97 10.01
C GLY A 1155 33.88 56.62 9.94
N PHE A 1156 33.43 56.13 11.10
CA PHE A 1156 32.61 54.93 11.23
C PHE A 1156 31.74 55.04 12.48
N SER A 1157 30.46 54.71 12.37
CA SER A 1157 29.60 54.43 13.53
C SER A 1157 28.48 53.47 13.15
N HIS A 1158 28.05 52.63 14.07
CA HIS A 1158 26.73 52.00 13.97
C HIS A 1158 25.62 53.06 13.97
N PHE A 1159 24.41 52.68 13.57
CA PHE A 1159 23.21 53.46 13.92
C PHE A 1159 22.79 53.09 15.34
N GLU A 1160 22.49 54.09 16.17
CA GLU A 1160 21.96 53.87 17.51
C GLU A 1160 20.61 53.14 17.42
N THR A 1161 20.50 52.01 18.11
CA THR A 1161 19.21 51.38 18.38
C THR A 1161 18.44 52.26 19.36
N ALA A 1162 17.15 52.48 19.11
CA ALA A 1162 16.27 53.34 19.91
C ALA A 1162 15.87 52.70 21.27
N ALA A 1163 16.88 52.28 22.04
CA ALA A 1163 16.76 51.54 23.30
C ALA A 1163 17.50 52.21 24.48
N GLN A 1164 18.24 53.30 24.25
CA GLN A 1164 18.98 54.04 25.28
C GLN A 1164 18.74 55.56 25.21
N ALA A 1165 17.46 55.97 25.25
CA ALA A 1165 17.07 57.39 25.31
C ALA A 1165 15.78 57.60 26.13
N SER A 1166 15.81 57.31 27.44
CA SER A 1166 14.67 57.62 28.34
C SER A 1166 15.09 58.01 29.77
N ALA A 1167 15.34 59.31 29.96
CA ALA A 1167 15.26 59.97 31.26
C ALA A 1167 14.51 61.30 31.05
N ALA A 1168 13.31 61.43 31.62
CA ALA A 1168 12.35 62.47 31.27
C ALA A 1168 12.19 63.54 32.38
N PRO A 1169 12.28 64.84 32.03
CA PRO A 1169 11.76 65.97 32.81
C PRO A 1169 10.28 66.29 32.42
N PRO A 1170 9.56 67.16 33.16
CA PRO A 1170 8.22 66.76 33.65
C PRO A 1170 6.98 67.29 32.91
N PHE A 1171 5.84 66.79 33.37
CA PHE A 1171 4.46 67.05 32.93
C PHE A 1171 3.88 68.38 33.49
N ARG A 1172 3.13 69.16 32.69
CA ARG A 1172 1.76 69.71 32.95
C ARG A 1172 1.25 70.68 31.82
N PRO A 1173 -0.06 71.02 31.74
CA PRO A 1173 -0.74 71.20 30.44
C PRO A 1173 -1.54 72.50 30.20
N GLY A 1174 -1.99 72.67 28.95
CA GLY A 1174 -3.19 73.43 28.53
C GLY A 1174 -3.43 73.23 27.01
N VAL A 1175 -4.54 73.55 26.35
CA VAL A 1175 -5.99 73.66 26.67
C VAL A 1175 -6.68 74.09 25.34
N GLN A 1176 -7.70 73.33 24.88
CA GLN A 1176 -8.78 73.68 23.91
C GLN A 1176 -8.52 74.10 22.42
N ARG A 1177 -9.09 73.28 21.49
CA ARG A 1177 -10.08 73.57 20.37
C ARG A 1177 -9.75 74.62 19.25
N PRO A 1178 -10.50 74.71 18.12
CA PRO A 1178 -11.55 73.84 17.52
C PRO A 1178 -11.32 73.44 16.01
N THR A 1179 -12.32 72.82 15.37
CA THR A 1179 -12.39 72.31 13.97
C THR A 1179 -12.94 73.32 12.94
N PRO A 1180 -12.64 73.17 11.63
CA PRO A 1180 -13.61 72.58 10.65
C PRO A 1180 -12.93 71.76 9.50
N ARG A 1181 -13.57 71.04 8.55
CA ARG A 1181 -14.90 70.38 8.36
C ARG A 1181 -14.81 69.29 7.25
N TYR A 1182 -15.92 68.59 6.98
CA TYR A 1182 -16.17 67.59 5.90
C TYR A 1182 -16.68 68.26 4.59
N PRO A 1183 -16.82 67.60 3.40
CA PRO A 1183 -17.17 66.17 3.07
C PRO A 1183 -16.01 65.34 2.44
N ALA A 1184 -16.09 64.04 2.10
CA ALA A 1184 -17.01 62.88 2.30
C ALA A 1184 -16.24 61.57 1.92
N SER A 1185 -16.74 60.31 1.84
CA SER A 1185 -18.12 59.76 1.91
C SER A 1185 -18.22 58.38 2.64
N HIS A 1186 -18.29 57.26 1.91
CA HIS A 1186 -18.69 55.90 2.38
C HIS A 1186 -17.65 54.84 1.95
N ALA A 1187 -17.12 53.92 2.77
CA ALA A 1187 -17.69 52.97 3.77
C ALA A 1187 -18.09 51.60 3.15
N PRO A 1188 -18.11 50.46 3.90
CA PRO A 1188 -17.96 50.30 5.35
C PRO A 1188 -16.92 49.24 5.84
N ARG A 1189 -16.69 49.21 7.16
CA ARG A 1189 -16.15 48.07 7.94
C ARG A 1189 -16.73 48.09 9.37
N PRO A 1190 -17.17 46.95 9.94
CA PRO A 1190 -17.34 46.80 11.40
C PRO A 1190 -16.00 46.49 12.11
N ARG A 1191 -15.99 46.59 13.45
CA ARG A 1191 -14.91 46.16 14.35
C ARG A 1191 -15.49 45.58 15.67
N PRO A 1192 -14.70 44.88 16.52
CA PRO A 1192 -15.21 43.89 17.46
C PRO A 1192 -15.36 44.36 18.93
N GLY A 1193 -15.87 43.45 19.76
CA GLY A 1193 -15.63 43.37 21.22
C GLY A 1193 -15.27 41.92 21.61
N PHE A 1194 -14.77 41.60 22.81
CA PHE A 1194 -14.49 42.46 23.97
C PHE A 1194 -13.36 41.85 24.87
N MET A 1195 -12.99 42.58 25.93
CA MET A 1195 -12.03 42.32 27.04
C MET A 1195 -11.94 40.87 27.59
N PRO A 1196 -10.82 40.43 28.24
CA PRO A 1196 -10.40 40.98 29.56
C PRO A 1196 -8.90 41.08 29.94
N ARG A 1197 -8.71 41.49 31.20
CA ARG A 1197 -7.54 42.02 31.91
C ARG A 1197 -6.53 40.93 32.34
N GLY A 1198 -5.28 41.33 32.59
CA GLY A 1198 -4.29 40.55 33.38
C GLY A 1198 -4.48 40.73 34.91
N PRO A 1199 -3.46 40.58 35.81
CA PRO A 1199 -2.01 40.74 35.56
C PRO A 1199 -1.06 39.73 36.30
N HIS A 1200 0.27 39.99 36.24
CA HIS A 1200 1.37 39.40 37.04
C HIS A 1200 1.82 37.94 36.68
N PHE A 1201 3.08 37.49 36.88
CA PHE A 1201 4.35 38.13 37.28
C PHE A 1201 5.59 37.34 36.75
N ARG A 1202 6.72 38.02 36.56
CA ARG A 1202 8.15 37.56 36.53
C ARG A 1202 8.56 36.20 35.88
N ALA A 1203 9.45 36.29 34.89
CA ALA A 1203 10.52 35.29 34.67
C ALA A 1203 11.71 35.56 35.65
N PRO A 1204 12.71 34.65 35.79
CA PRO A 1204 13.89 34.76 34.90
C PRO A 1204 14.71 33.48 34.58
N LEU A 1205 15.34 33.47 33.39
CA LEU A 1205 16.65 32.85 33.06
C LEU A 1205 16.79 31.30 33.05
N SER A 1206 18.00 30.84 32.75
CA SER A 1206 18.40 29.54 32.16
C SER A 1206 19.87 29.19 32.57
N PRO A 1207 20.62 28.23 31.97
CA PRO A 1207 20.32 26.97 31.26
C PRO A 1207 21.15 25.76 31.83
N VAL A 1208 21.27 24.68 31.02
CA VAL A 1208 22.30 23.60 31.04
C VAL A 1208 21.96 22.30 31.80
N ALA A 1209 22.34 21.18 31.17
CA ALA A 1209 22.01 19.79 31.50
C ALA A 1209 23.04 19.09 32.39
N LEU A 1210 22.65 17.95 32.99
CA LEU A 1210 23.23 16.62 32.65
C LEU A 1210 22.56 15.44 33.36
N ALA A 1211 22.36 14.35 32.59
CA ALA A 1211 22.35 12.91 32.92
C ALA A 1211 21.68 12.32 34.20
N HIS A 1212 21.07 11.14 34.00
CA HIS A 1212 20.48 10.22 34.98
C HIS A 1212 19.21 10.75 35.70
N PHE A 1213 18.08 10.02 35.74
CA PHE A 1213 17.82 8.62 35.33
C PHE A 1213 16.96 8.53 34.05
#